data_AF-A0A812KKG4-F1
#
_entry.id   AF-A0A812KKG4-F1
#
_cell.length_a   1.000
_cell.length_b   1.000
_cell.length_c   1.000
_cell.angle_alpha   90.00
_cell.angle_beta   90.00
_cell.angle_gamma   90.00
#
_symmetry.space_group_name_H-M   'P 1'
#
loop_
_entity.id
_entity.type
_entity.pdbx_description
1 polymer ?
#
loop_
_entity_poly.entity_id
_entity_poly.type
_entity_poly.pdbx_seq_one_letter_code
_entity_poly.pdbx_strand_id
1 'polypeptide(L)'
;MVKPTARSRTVASSPDIVSRWDGGGDLRNDLIRTMMKCDGQKDLWKRTVEIQIIKSKSNELTIVQRIKKVIKFCTHPKRIKTHTRRDKYERDKVEYWVEEETKGSYKVLQQESWNDKREIDVTGGMDLDEEKSANDGTDDESDDHDDDGHSGSSSSCESATTSPKKRKRGSSKKAKKTKKAKKEKKEKKSKDNKKRKAKRNKSSASSKGSPTKKEDLEEETRAEAMENATEVMQQILRVQAKVEVCVGKLESLKVVHDYGTKLAQYHDELADIRACHAGKKQPFCETSLKKLQDIVVNAEKSARFNMEDTKLKRTLLKKGASKADVSRAPKVSEAHACKIAEAMHRELQDHPRIQSSGFISRLQNLHTTGHDNRMPSVLKDYGLQADIPTTHVPIGLNHPHPVLRLRDAVQTFDTVGKVHHLFAGNGPQQLKDFWCNLRKLHPGYDVFATHGDRLHACLPMMLHLDEGTSHKKKGIMVLSAQIVLGRGSRRSAGHNFLGSTYLSRLLFSALLARTYSKKKSILYSLFEEWTRDLEDCYRNGINISGVPGIQKLYPVVLACKGDWPALTKAGRLTRHHLRDAPSSEFPPGICHLCRAGQAGYPWNAFESNSAWMRGDNPLPWTTASSLSRLAQDKLNPASFFAIDTFHVCHKGVVADYAASAAEP
;
A
#
# COMPACT_ATOMS: atom_id res chain seq x y z
N MET A 1 -55.92 -22.98 -21.30
CA MET A 1 -54.52 -23.43 -21.47
C MET A 1 -53.65 -22.21 -21.79
N VAL A 2 -52.89 -21.71 -20.81
CA VAL A 2 -51.49 -21.20 -20.83
C VAL A 2 -51.22 -20.80 -19.36
N LYS A 3 -50.08 -21.21 -18.82
CA LYS A 3 -49.72 -21.15 -17.39
C LYS A 3 -49.48 -19.71 -16.89
N PRO A 4 -49.80 -19.39 -15.61
CA PRO A 4 -49.40 -18.12 -15.00
C PRO A 4 -47.90 -18.16 -14.66
N THR A 5 -47.13 -17.17 -15.12
CA THR A 5 -45.72 -16.99 -14.77
C THR A 5 -45.53 -15.90 -13.73
N ALA A 6 -44.79 -16.28 -12.67
CA ALA A 6 -43.88 -15.52 -11.81
C ALA A 6 -44.24 -14.07 -11.39
N ARG A 7 -44.43 -13.95 -10.07
CA ARG A 7 -44.62 -12.73 -9.27
C ARG A 7 -43.77 -11.54 -9.72
N SER A 8 -44.48 -10.44 -9.95
CA SER A 8 -44.05 -9.05 -10.06
C SER A 8 -42.87 -8.72 -9.12
N ARG A 9 -41.78 -8.21 -9.67
CA ARG A 9 -40.74 -7.49 -8.91
C ARG A 9 -41.40 -6.26 -8.27
N THR A 10 -41.19 -6.07 -6.98
CA THR A 10 -41.61 -4.88 -6.22
C THR A 10 -41.13 -3.62 -6.93
N VAL A 11 -42.06 -2.84 -7.48
CA VAL A 11 -41.76 -1.50 -7.99
C VAL A 11 -41.63 -0.61 -6.77
N ALA A 12 -40.42 -0.15 -6.47
CA ALA A 12 -40.19 0.83 -5.41
C ALA A 12 -40.73 2.19 -5.90
N SER A 13 -41.90 2.59 -5.39
CA SER A 13 -42.44 3.93 -5.58
C SER A 13 -41.58 4.95 -4.82
N SER A 14 -41.46 6.18 -5.34
CA SER A 14 -40.84 7.29 -4.59
C SER A 14 -41.57 7.51 -3.26
N PRO A 15 -40.88 7.80 -2.14
CA PRO A 15 -41.52 8.08 -0.85
C PRO A 15 -42.60 9.18 -0.91
N ASP A 16 -42.44 10.15 -1.82
CA ASP A 16 -43.42 11.22 -2.05
C ASP A 16 -44.75 10.69 -2.63
N ILE A 17 -44.68 9.73 -3.56
CA ILE A 17 -45.87 9.10 -4.16
C ILE A 17 -46.60 8.27 -3.10
N VAL A 18 -45.84 7.53 -2.28
CA VAL A 18 -46.40 6.74 -1.17
C VAL A 18 -47.05 7.67 -0.15
N SER A 19 -46.39 8.75 0.25
CA SER A 19 -46.94 9.73 1.18
C SER A 19 -48.22 10.41 0.66
N ARG A 20 -48.29 10.75 -0.64
CA ARG A 20 -49.51 11.34 -1.23
C ARG A 20 -50.63 10.31 -1.39
N TRP A 21 -50.27 9.05 -1.65
CA TRP A 21 -51.24 7.95 -1.72
C TRP A 21 -51.81 7.57 -0.36
N ASP A 22 -50.97 7.56 0.68
CA ASP A 22 -51.34 7.22 2.06
C ASP A 22 -52.03 8.38 2.77
N GLY A 23 -51.73 9.63 2.38
CA GLY A 23 -52.38 10.83 2.91
C GLY A 23 -53.88 10.95 2.60
N GLY A 24 -54.42 10.12 1.70
CA GLY A 24 -55.84 10.09 1.36
C GLY A 24 -56.38 11.39 0.75
N GLY A 25 -57.71 11.47 0.61
CA GLY A 25 -58.44 12.68 0.20
C GLY A 25 -57.92 13.34 -1.08
N ASP A 26 -57.79 14.67 -1.03
CA ASP A 26 -57.41 15.50 -2.18
C ASP A 26 -56.01 15.19 -2.72
N LEU A 27 -55.08 14.75 -1.88
CA LEU A 27 -53.72 14.40 -2.30
C LEU A 27 -53.70 13.11 -3.13
N ARG A 28 -54.48 12.11 -2.73
CA ARG A 28 -54.64 10.89 -3.52
C ARG A 28 -55.40 11.19 -4.81
N ASN A 29 -56.46 12.02 -4.74
CA ASN A 29 -57.25 12.39 -5.91
C ASN A 29 -56.44 13.22 -6.94
N ASP A 30 -55.60 14.15 -6.49
CA ASP A 30 -54.68 14.91 -7.35
C ASP A 30 -53.64 13.99 -8.02
N LEU A 31 -53.11 13.02 -7.27
CA LEU A 31 -52.21 12.01 -7.79
C LEU A 31 -52.88 11.16 -8.88
N ILE A 32 -54.12 10.72 -8.65
CA ILE A 32 -54.92 9.97 -9.61
C ILE A 32 -55.23 10.81 -10.85
N ARG A 33 -55.68 12.06 -10.70
CA ARG A 33 -55.92 12.98 -11.84
C ARG A 33 -54.64 13.20 -12.66
N THR A 34 -53.50 13.34 -11.99
CA THR A 34 -52.20 13.50 -12.65
C THR A 34 -51.78 12.22 -13.38
N MET A 35 -52.04 11.03 -12.82
CA MET A 35 -51.82 9.76 -13.53
C MET A 35 -52.74 9.59 -14.74
N MET A 36 -54.02 9.95 -14.60
CA MET A 36 -54.99 9.88 -15.69
C MET A 36 -54.66 10.84 -16.83
N LYS A 37 -54.21 12.07 -16.53
CA LYS A 37 -53.75 13.04 -17.54
C LYS A 37 -52.52 12.56 -18.32
N CYS A 38 -51.74 11.62 -17.77
CA CYS A 38 -50.57 11.05 -18.43
C CYS A 38 -50.87 9.73 -19.16
N ASP A 39 -52.14 9.30 -19.24
CA ASP A 39 -52.60 8.07 -19.87
C ASP A 39 -51.79 6.81 -19.49
N GLY A 40 -51.33 6.76 -18.22
CA GLY A 40 -50.51 5.66 -17.72
C GLY A 40 -49.08 5.56 -18.28
N GLN A 41 -48.61 6.52 -19.10
CA GLN A 41 -47.25 6.55 -19.62
C GLN A 41 -46.24 6.95 -18.54
N LYS A 42 -45.51 5.96 -18.01
CA LYS A 42 -44.56 6.13 -16.90
C LYS A 42 -43.41 7.11 -17.19
N ASP A 43 -43.04 7.30 -18.45
CA ASP A 43 -41.91 8.16 -18.81
C ASP A 43 -42.24 9.66 -18.71
N LEU A 44 -43.51 10.03 -18.86
CA LEU A 44 -44.00 11.40 -18.65
C LEU A 44 -44.02 11.79 -17.17
N TRP A 45 -43.89 10.81 -16.26
CA TRP A 45 -43.89 11.02 -14.80
C TRP A 45 -42.50 11.22 -14.19
N LYS A 46 -41.43 11.29 -15.00
CA LYS A 46 -40.07 11.51 -14.50
C LYS A 46 -39.88 12.97 -14.05
N ARG A 47 -40.19 13.24 -12.78
CA ARG A 47 -39.80 14.49 -12.11
C ARG A 47 -38.28 14.53 -11.96
N THR A 48 -37.62 15.43 -12.69
CA THR A 48 -36.18 15.65 -12.53
C THR A 48 -35.98 16.71 -11.46
N VAL A 49 -35.78 16.29 -10.21
CA VAL A 49 -35.44 17.21 -9.11
C VAL A 49 -33.93 17.44 -9.12
N GLU A 50 -33.49 18.62 -9.53
CA GLU A 50 -32.08 19.02 -9.36
C GLU A 50 -31.88 19.56 -7.94
N ILE A 51 -31.27 18.75 -7.08
CA ILE A 51 -30.85 19.18 -5.74
C ILE A 51 -29.47 19.83 -5.85
N GLN A 52 -29.40 21.15 -5.70
CA GLN A 52 -28.12 21.86 -5.56
C GLN A 52 -27.78 22.01 -4.07
N ILE A 53 -26.83 21.19 -3.60
CA ILE A 53 -26.27 21.32 -2.25
C ILE A 53 -24.99 22.14 -2.32
N ILE A 54 -25.07 23.42 -1.95
CA ILE A 54 -23.88 24.28 -1.86
C ILE A 54 -23.32 24.17 -0.44
N LYS A 55 -22.18 23.48 -0.30
CA LYS A 55 -21.44 23.40 0.96
C LYS A 55 -20.26 24.37 0.90
N SER A 56 -20.38 25.52 1.57
CA SER A 56 -19.25 26.42 1.75
C SER A 56 -18.55 26.12 3.08
N LYS A 57 -17.21 26.10 3.06
CA LYS A 57 -16.37 25.97 4.25
C LYS A 57 -15.52 27.23 4.35
N SER A 58 -15.83 28.13 5.28
CA SER A 58 -14.94 29.23 5.62
C SER A 58 -14.14 28.87 6.88
N ASN A 59 -12.84 29.10 6.84
CA ASN A 59 -11.93 28.86 7.95
C ASN A 59 -11.45 30.23 8.43
N GLU A 60 -11.92 30.70 9.59
CA GLU A 60 -11.79 32.10 10.02
C GLU A 60 -10.38 32.50 10.47
N LEU A 61 -9.40 31.58 10.40
CA LEU A 61 -7.98 31.90 10.50
C LEU A 61 -7.33 31.68 9.14
N THR A 62 -7.04 32.76 8.43
CA THR A 62 -6.37 32.69 7.12
C THR A 62 -5.03 31.95 7.29
N ILE A 63 -4.72 31.04 6.36
CA ILE A 63 -3.46 30.28 6.32
C ILE A 63 -2.24 31.21 6.50
N VAL A 64 -2.34 32.43 5.97
CA VAL A 64 -1.35 33.50 6.10
C VAL A 64 -1.09 33.89 7.56
N GLN A 65 -2.11 34.03 8.40
CA GLN A 65 -1.94 34.35 9.83
C GLN A 65 -1.29 33.21 10.61
N ARG A 66 -1.59 31.94 10.26
CA ARG A 66 -0.94 30.77 10.87
C ARG A 66 0.54 30.70 10.50
N ILE A 67 0.87 30.88 9.21
CA ILE A 67 2.26 30.91 8.74
C ILE A 67 3.05 32.02 9.45
N LYS A 68 2.47 33.22 9.60
CA LYS A 68 3.10 34.33 10.35
C LYS A 68 3.40 33.96 11.81
N LYS A 69 2.51 33.24 12.49
CA LYS A 69 2.73 32.76 13.88
C LYS A 69 3.84 31.72 13.94
N VAL A 70 3.86 30.75 13.04
CA VAL A 70 4.89 29.70 12.95
C VAL A 70 6.26 30.30 12.68
N ILE A 71 6.36 31.23 11.72
CA ILE A 71 7.61 31.94 11.43
C ILE A 71 8.09 32.69 12.67
N LYS A 72 7.23 33.50 13.30
CA LYS A 72 7.57 34.26 14.52
C LYS A 72 8.02 33.35 15.68
N PHE A 73 7.40 32.18 15.83
CA PHE A 73 7.78 31.20 16.86
C PHE A 73 9.19 30.64 16.60
N CYS A 74 9.48 30.25 15.37
CA CYS A 74 10.72 29.59 14.98
C CYS A 74 11.91 30.53 14.83
N THR A 75 11.69 31.79 14.43
CA THR A 75 12.76 32.79 14.26
C THR A 75 13.28 33.35 15.60
N HIS A 76 12.68 32.96 16.73
CA HIS A 76 13.17 33.34 18.05
C HIS A 76 14.64 32.88 18.25
N PRO A 77 15.56 33.72 18.77
CA PRO A 77 17.00 33.41 18.84
C PRO A 77 17.36 32.09 19.54
N LYS A 78 16.55 31.70 20.54
CA LYS A 78 16.72 30.43 21.29
C LYS A 78 16.26 29.18 20.50
N ARG A 79 15.41 29.33 19.48
CA ARG A 79 14.75 28.24 18.75
C ARG A 79 15.21 28.09 17.30
N ILE A 80 15.75 29.15 16.70
CA ILE A 80 16.15 29.16 15.28
C ILE A 80 17.10 28.02 14.92
N LYS A 81 18.04 27.66 15.80
CA LYS A 81 19.01 26.57 15.55
C LYS A 81 18.39 25.18 15.52
N THR A 82 17.22 24.98 16.13
CA THR A 82 16.60 23.66 16.29
C THR A 82 15.32 23.49 15.46
N HIS A 83 14.61 24.59 15.17
CA HIS A 83 13.31 24.59 14.49
C HIS A 83 13.35 25.21 13.09
N THR A 84 14.52 25.65 12.63
CA THR A 84 14.73 26.08 11.24
C THR A 84 15.85 25.27 10.60
N ARG A 85 15.66 24.91 9.34
CA ARG A 85 16.67 24.25 8.51
C ARG A 85 16.69 24.94 7.16
N ARG A 86 17.88 25.21 6.62
CA ARG A 86 18.00 25.62 5.21
C ARG A 86 17.95 24.38 4.34
N ASP A 87 17.20 24.46 3.25
CA ASP A 87 17.19 23.38 2.27
C ASP A 87 18.62 23.12 1.76
N LYS A 88 18.93 21.84 1.52
CA LYS A 88 20.29 21.42 1.17
C LYS A 88 20.69 21.89 -0.23
N TYR A 89 19.72 21.99 -1.13
CA TYR A 89 19.90 22.30 -2.55
C TYR A 89 19.53 23.75 -2.84
N GLU A 90 18.53 24.29 -2.14
CA GLU A 90 18.10 25.68 -2.28
C GLU A 90 18.41 26.48 -1.01
N ARG A 91 19.61 27.06 -0.93
CA ARG A 91 20.12 27.71 0.30
C ARG A 91 19.29 28.89 0.81
N ASP A 92 18.44 29.44 -0.05
CA ASP A 92 17.55 30.57 0.25
C ASP A 92 16.19 30.13 0.79
N LYS A 93 15.84 28.84 0.64
CA LYS A 93 14.65 28.26 1.27
C LYS A 93 14.95 27.88 2.72
N VAL A 94 14.16 28.44 3.63
CA VAL A 94 14.19 28.13 5.07
C VAL A 94 12.95 27.32 5.42
N GLU A 95 13.15 26.08 5.82
CA GLU A 95 12.11 25.19 6.34
C GLU A 95 11.93 25.41 7.84
N TYR A 96 10.66 25.49 8.28
CA TYR A 96 10.27 25.65 9.67
C TYR A 96 9.59 24.36 10.16
N TRP A 97 10.04 23.82 11.30
CA TRP A 97 9.49 22.60 11.89
C TRP A 97 8.74 22.94 13.17
N VAL A 98 7.41 22.82 13.16
CA VAL A 98 6.55 23.00 14.34
C VAL A 98 5.51 21.88 14.37
N GLU A 99 5.41 21.21 15.52
CA GLU A 99 4.27 20.33 15.84
C GLU A 99 3.18 21.21 16.48
N GLU A 100 2.22 21.68 15.68
CA GLU A 100 1.00 22.30 16.20
C GLU A 100 -0.13 21.25 16.23
N GLU A 101 -0.73 21.04 17.42
CA GLU A 101 -2.06 20.44 17.50
C GLU A 101 -3.10 21.49 17.07
N THR A 102 -3.65 21.34 15.87
CA THR A 102 -4.76 22.19 15.42
C THR A 102 -6.06 21.73 16.06
N LYS A 103 -6.56 22.48 17.04
CA LYS A 103 -7.99 22.46 17.42
C LYS A 103 -8.69 23.57 16.66
N GLY A 104 -9.70 23.23 15.87
CA GLY A 104 -10.54 24.19 15.15
C GLY A 104 -11.99 23.74 15.21
N SER A 105 -12.90 24.67 15.46
CA SER A 105 -14.33 24.48 15.23
C SER A 105 -14.66 24.94 13.81
N TYR A 106 -15.51 24.20 13.12
CA TYR A 106 -15.98 24.56 11.78
C TYR A 106 -17.46 24.90 11.87
N LYS A 107 -17.87 26.02 11.29
CA LYS A 107 -19.28 26.28 10.98
C LYS A 107 -19.53 25.76 9.57
N VAL A 108 -20.35 24.72 9.46
CA VAL A 108 -20.85 24.25 8.17
C VAL A 108 -22.15 25.00 7.91
N LEU A 109 -22.12 25.93 6.95
CA LEU A 109 -23.35 26.50 6.40
C LEU A 109 -23.80 25.57 5.27
N GLN A 110 -24.90 24.86 5.52
CA GLN A 110 -25.59 24.04 4.52
C GLN A 110 -26.79 24.83 4.06
N GLN A 111 -26.75 25.29 2.81
CA GLN A 111 -27.89 25.91 2.16
C GLN A 111 -28.39 24.95 1.10
N GLU A 112 -29.65 24.53 1.24
CA GLU A 112 -30.34 23.68 0.28
C GLU A 112 -31.33 24.57 -0.49
N SER A 113 -31.22 24.57 -1.82
CA SER A 113 -32.23 25.15 -2.69
C SER A 113 -32.84 24.06 -3.55
N TRP A 114 -34.17 24.12 -3.67
CA TRP A 114 -34.98 23.19 -4.45
C TRP A 114 -35.48 23.95 -5.67
N ASN A 115 -35.05 23.54 -6.87
CA ASN A 115 -35.62 24.04 -8.11
C ASN A 115 -36.47 22.92 -8.74
N ASP A 116 -37.78 23.05 -8.61
CA ASP A 116 -38.76 22.15 -9.23
C ASP A 116 -39.18 22.76 -10.57
N LYS A 117 -38.57 22.32 -11.68
CA LYS A 117 -39.03 22.69 -13.02
C LYS A 117 -40.04 21.64 -13.51
N ARG A 118 -41.27 22.08 -13.76
CA ARG A 118 -42.29 21.28 -14.46
C ARG A 118 -42.55 21.95 -15.80
N GLU A 119 -42.21 21.27 -16.89
CA GLU A 119 -42.76 21.59 -18.20
C GLU A 119 -43.87 20.60 -18.45
N ILE A 120 -45.11 21.09 -18.46
CA ILE A 120 -46.27 20.32 -18.90
C ILE A 120 -46.70 20.99 -20.20
N ASP A 121 -46.46 20.32 -21.32
CA ASP A 121 -46.95 20.76 -22.62
C ASP A 121 -48.43 20.36 -22.72
N VAL A 122 -49.32 21.34 -22.56
CA VAL A 122 -50.77 21.15 -22.64
C VAL A 122 -51.27 21.80 -23.91
N THR A 123 -51.14 21.09 -25.03
CA THR A 123 -51.87 21.38 -26.28
C THR A 123 -52.73 20.18 -26.63
N GLY A 124 -53.91 20.12 -26.01
CA GLY A 124 -54.91 19.08 -26.30
C GLY A 124 -56.17 19.32 -25.48
N GLY A 125 -57.09 20.12 -26.02
CA GLY A 125 -58.37 20.42 -25.40
C GLY A 125 -59.30 19.21 -25.40
N MET A 126 -59.89 18.92 -24.25
CA MET A 126 -61.14 18.17 -24.13
C MET A 126 -61.98 18.85 -23.06
N ASP A 127 -63.06 19.46 -23.52
CA ASP A 127 -64.18 19.94 -22.70
C ASP A 127 -64.93 18.75 -22.12
N LEU A 128 -65.13 18.74 -20.80
CA LEU A 128 -66.19 17.95 -20.17
C LEU A 128 -66.82 18.75 -19.05
N ASP A 129 -68.15 18.78 -19.15
CA ASP A 129 -69.09 19.64 -18.46
C ASP A 129 -69.25 19.38 -16.96
N GLU A 130 -69.73 20.45 -16.32
CA GLU A 130 -70.35 20.54 -14.99
C GLU A 130 -71.30 19.39 -14.64
N GLU A 131 -71.15 18.85 -13.43
CA GLU A 131 -72.32 18.44 -12.65
C GLU A 131 -72.11 18.63 -11.14
N LYS A 132 -73.13 19.25 -10.54
CA LYS A 132 -73.30 19.55 -9.11
C LYS A 132 -73.77 18.29 -8.36
N SER A 133 -73.36 18.11 -7.10
CA SER A 133 -74.31 17.87 -5.99
C SER A 133 -73.63 17.66 -4.63
N ALA A 134 -74.21 18.37 -3.65
CA ALA A 134 -74.66 17.91 -2.33
C ALA A 134 -73.67 17.45 -1.23
N ASN A 135 -73.66 18.27 -0.16
CA ASN A 135 -73.86 17.91 1.26
C ASN A 135 -73.93 16.43 1.65
N ASP A 136 -73.12 16.05 2.64
CA ASP A 136 -73.51 15.50 3.97
C ASP A 136 -72.18 15.34 4.76
N GLY A 137 -71.99 15.69 6.02
CA GLY A 137 -72.88 15.57 7.17
C GLY A 137 -72.24 14.55 8.15
N THR A 138 -72.05 14.97 9.41
CA THR A 138 -71.81 14.14 10.62
C THR A 138 -70.47 13.41 10.77
N ASP A 139 -69.95 13.07 11.94
CA ASP A 139 -69.91 13.59 13.33
C ASP A 139 -69.09 12.52 14.10
N ASP A 140 -68.71 12.84 15.33
CA ASP A 140 -68.47 11.92 16.45
C ASP A 140 -67.08 11.28 16.68
N GLU A 141 -66.41 11.92 17.65
CA GLU A 141 -66.24 11.46 19.05
C GLU A 141 -65.21 10.38 19.45
N SER A 142 -64.54 10.75 20.54
CA SER A 142 -64.07 9.93 21.68
C SER A 142 -62.80 9.10 21.49
N ASP A 143 -61.99 8.82 22.51
CA ASP A 143 -61.68 9.42 23.81
C ASP A 143 -60.45 8.64 24.33
N ASP A 144 -59.69 9.31 25.19
CA ASP A 144 -58.94 8.83 26.36
C ASP A 144 -58.50 7.35 26.47
N HIS A 145 -57.21 7.17 26.81
CA HIS A 145 -56.85 6.55 28.09
C HIS A 145 -55.37 6.74 28.43
N ASP A 146 -55.13 7.45 29.53
CA ASP A 146 -53.96 7.36 30.40
C ASP A 146 -53.84 5.95 31.01
N ASP A 147 -52.61 5.49 31.29
CA ASP A 147 -52.31 5.00 32.65
C ASP A 147 -50.80 4.93 32.95
N ASP A 148 -50.49 5.36 34.17
CA ASP A 148 -49.19 5.39 34.83
C ASP A 148 -48.83 4.05 35.49
N GLY A 149 -47.54 3.81 35.74
CA GLY A 149 -47.12 2.61 36.46
C GLY A 149 -45.68 2.64 36.99
N HIS A 150 -45.53 3.14 38.21
CA HIS A 150 -44.29 3.29 38.98
C HIS A 150 -43.64 1.97 39.49
N SER A 151 -42.33 2.09 39.79
CA SER A 151 -41.67 1.75 41.08
C SER A 151 -40.63 0.60 41.15
N GLY A 152 -39.46 0.99 41.69
CA GLY A 152 -38.64 0.27 42.69
C GLY A 152 -37.68 -0.81 42.20
N SER A 153 -36.56 -1.15 42.85
CA SER A 153 -35.73 -0.52 43.89
C SER A 153 -34.46 -1.40 44.05
N SER A 154 -33.30 -0.76 44.25
CA SER A 154 -32.10 -1.19 45.01
C SER A 154 -31.81 -2.68 45.30
N SER A 155 -30.55 -3.07 45.06
CA SER A 155 -29.77 -3.87 46.03
C SER A 155 -28.26 -3.73 45.79
N SER A 156 -27.56 -3.44 46.88
CA SER A 156 -26.11 -3.26 47.04
C SER A 156 -25.42 -4.60 47.38
N CYS A 157 -24.12 -4.69 47.10
CA CYS A 157 -23.20 -5.53 47.86
C CYS A 157 -21.78 -4.96 47.84
N GLU A 158 -21.32 -4.57 49.03
CA GLU A 158 -19.92 -4.27 49.37
C GLU A 158 -19.25 -5.55 49.88
N SER A 159 -17.94 -5.74 49.63
CA SER A 159 -17.07 -6.53 50.50
C SER A 159 -15.58 -6.25 50.25
N ALA A 160 -14.95 -5.71 51.29
CA ALA A 160 -13.65 -6.10 51.88
C ALA A 160 -12.34 -6.10 51.05
N THR A 161 -11.56 -5.08 51.40
CA THR A 161 -10.11 -4.92 51.46
C THR A 161 -9.28 -6.14 51.90
N THR A 162 -8.15 -6.39 51.22
CA THR A 162 -6.89 -6.83 51.86
C THR A 162 -5.66 -6.27 51.12
N SER A 163 -4.74 -5.69 51.90
CA SER A 163 -3.45 -5.13 51.46
C SER A 163 -2.31 -6.14 51.65
N PRO A 164 -1.19 -6.02 50.90
CA PRO A 164 0.10 -6.36 51.51
C PRO A 164 1.24 -5.37 51.25
N LYS A 165 1.81 -4.95 52.39
CA LYS A 165 3.24 -4.87 52.74
C LYS A 165 4.20 -4.02 51.87
N LYS A 166 4.45 -2.81 52.38
CA LYS A 166 5.66 -2.00 52.17
C LYS A 166 6.93 -2.80 52.51
N ARG A 167 7.81 -3.01 51.52
CA ARG A 167 9.20 -3.46 51.73
C ARG A 167 10.17 -2.26 51.76
N LYS A 168 10.95 -2.20 52.85
CA LYS A 168 12.03 -1.24 53.13
C LYS A 168 13.07 -1.23 51.99
N ARG A 169 13.38 -0.05 51.45
CA ARG A 169 14.55 0.20 50.59
C ARG A 169 15.78 0.44 51.47
N GLY A 170 16.71 -0.51 51.44
CA GLY A 170 18.06 -0.35 51.95
C GLY A 170 18.90 0.54 51.03
N SER A 171 19.71 1.40 51.64
CA SER A 171 20.61 2.37 51.04
C SER A 171 21.92 1.70 50.60
N SER A 172 22.37 1.94 49.37
CA SER A 172 23.74 1.63 48.94
C SER A 172 24.38 2.83 48.25
N LYS A 173 25.07 3.66 49.06
CA LYS A 173 26.03 4.66 48.60
C LYS A 173 27.40 3.97 48.43
N LYS A 174 27.81 3.64 47.21
CA LYS A 174 29.24 3.55 46.77
C LYS A 174 29.32 3.08 45.32
N ALA A 175 29.44 4.01 44.37
CA ALA A 175 30.06 3.82 43.04
C ALA A 175 29.86 5.07 42.14
N LYS A 176 30.44 6.20 42.53
CA LYS A 176 30.45 7.42 41.71
C LYS A 176 31.77 8.18 41.89
N LYS A 177 32.90 7.55 41.53
CA LYS A 177 34.19 8.28 41.44
C LYS A 177 35.10 7.94 40.25
N THR A 178 34.73 7.01 39.37
CA THR A 178 35.61 6.56 38.26
C THR A 178 35.11 6.87 36.84
N LYS A 179 34.18 7.82 36.66
CA LYS A 179 33.72 8.27 35.33
C LYS A 179 34.09 9.70 34.91
N LYS A 180 34.68 10.51 35.82
CA LYS A 180 35.05 11.91 35.50
C LYS A 180 36.42 12.03 34.81
N ALA A 181 37.39 11.17 35.14
CA ALA A 181 38.74 11.20 34.56
C ALA A 181 38.85 10.73 33.10
N LYS A 182 37.85 9.98 32.57
CA LYS A 182 37.88 9.44 31.20
C LYS A 182 37.28 10.39 30.15
N LYS A 183 36.56 11.45 30.58
CA LYS A 183 35.92 12.43 29.69
C LYS A 183 36.86 13.58 29.30
N GLU A 184 37.72 14.03 30.22
CA GLU A 184 38.69 15.12 29.96
C GLU A 184 39.84 14.71 29.04
N LYS A 185 40.23 13.43 29.01
CA LYS A 185 41.29 12.93 28.11
C LYS A 185 40.85 12.82 26.64
N LYS A 186 39.53 12.83 26.36
CA LYS A 186 38.98 12.70 25.00
C LYS A 186 38.77 14.04 24.31
N GLU A 187 38.59 15.13 25.06
CA GLU A 187 38.46 16.49 24.50
C GLU A 187 39.81 17.13 24.12
N LYS A 188 40.91 16.77 24.79
CA LYS A 188 42.25 17.30 24.47
C LYS A 188 42.79 16.76 23.13
N LYS A 189 42.52 15.49 22.79
CA LYS A 189 42.99 14.85 21.54
C LYS A 189 42.28 15.35 20.26
N SER A 190 41.10 15.97 20.41
CA SER A 190 40.30 16.53 19.30
C SER A 190 40.81 17.90 18.84
N LYS A 191 41.35 18.72 19.76
CA LYS A 191 41.84 20.07 19.45
C LYS A 191 43.19 20.07 18.73
N ASP A 192 44.07 19.11 18.99
CA ASP A 192 45.40 19.04 18.35
C ASP A 192 45.35 18.58 16.88
N ASN A 193 44.38 17.72 16.52
CA ASN A 193 44.20 17.29 15.13
C ASN A 193 43.62 18.40 14.23
N LYS A 194 42.87 19.35 14.82
CA LYS A 194 42.31 20.48 14.07
C LYS A 194 43.36 21.56 13.78
N LYS A 195 44.37 21.71 14.65
CA LYS A 195 45.50 22.64 14.46
C LYS A 195 46.52 22.13 13.42
N ARG A 196 46.70 20.81 13.29
CA ARG A 196 47.60 20.20 12.28
C ARG A 196 47.05 20.23 10.85
N LYS A 197 45.72 20.25 10.64
CA LYS A 197 45.13 20.40 9.29
C LYS A 197 45.19 21.83 8.74
N ALA A 198 45.28 22.85 9.60
CA ALA A 198 45.32 24.25 9.17
C ALA A 198 46.70 24.70 8.66
N LYS A 199 47.79 23.99 9.00
CA LYS A 199 49.16 24.38 8.60
C LYS A 199 49.63 23.80 7.26
N ARG A 200 48.87 22.91 6.63
CA ARG A 200 49.33 22.15 5.45
C ARG A 200 48.86 22.71 4.10
N ASN A 201 48.11 23.82 4.09
CA ASN A 201 47.54 24.43 2.86
C ASN A 201 48.18 25.78 2.47
N LYS A 202 49.42 26.08 2.89
CA LYS A 202 50.02 27.41 2.68
C LYS A 202 51.30 27.47 1.85
N SER A 203 51.61 26.43 1.06
CA SER A 203 52.84 26.41 0.26
C SER A 203 52.65 25.71 -1.09
N SER A 204 52.12 26.43 -2.07
CA SER A 204 52.39 26.23 -3.51
C SER A 204 51.56 27.22 -4.33
N ALA A 205 52.16 28.34 -4.74
CA ALA A 205 51.63 29.17 -5.81
C ALA A 205 52.79 29.87 -6.52
N SER A 206 53.18 29.29 -7.66
CA SER A 206 54.03 29.90 -8.66
C SER A 206 53.63 29.31 -10.02
N SER A 207 53.64 30.16 -11.03
CA SER A 207 53.44 29.93 -12.47
C SER A 207 52.02 30.00 -13.06
N LYS A 208 51.82 31.13 -13.76
CA LYS A 208 51.36 31.31 -15.15
C LYS A 208 49.90 30.95 -15.53
N GLY A 209 49.13 32.02 -15.72
CA GLY A 209 48.25 32.23 -16.88
C GLY A 209 47.14 31.21 -17.10
N SER A 210 46.11 31.23 -16.25
CA SER A 210 44.84 30.52 -16.50
C SER A 210 43.74 31.50 -16.90
N PRO A 211 42.69 31.05 -17.63
CA PRO A 211 41.51 31.85 -17.93
C PRO A 211 40.92 32.43 -16.65
N THR A 212 40.29 33.59 -16.76
CA THR A 212 39.77 34.29 -15.59
C THR A 212 38.67 33.45 -14.95
N LYS A 213 38.75 33.18 -13.63
CA LYS A 213 37.74 32.43 -12.82
C LYS A 213 36.28 32.87 -13.01
N LYS A 214 36.06 34.02 -13.65
CA LYS A 214 34.75 34.56 -13.97
C LYS A 214 34.13 33.85 -15.18
N GLU A 215 34.91 33.52 -16.19
CA GLU A 215 34.45 32.79 -17.39
C GLU A 215 34.02 31.36 -17.03
N ASP A 216 34.82 30.66 -16.21
CA ASP A 216 34.47 29.30 -15.75
C ASP A 216 33.15 29.27 -14.95
N LEU A 217 32.90 30.29 -14.13
CA LEU A 217 31.67 30.40 -13.33
C LEU A 217 30.46 30.73 -14.20
N GLU A 218 30.63 31.58 -15.22
CA GLU A 218 29.59 31.91 -16.20
C GLU A 218 29.26 30.70 -17.11
N GLU A 219 30.26 29.87 -17.43
CA GLU A 219 30.06 28.63 -18.17
C GLU A 219 29.36 27.55 -17.33
N GLU A 220 29.71 27.40 -16.05
CA GLU A 220 29.03 26.49 -15.12
C GLU A 220 27.55 26.89 -14.91
N THR A 221 27.28 28.19 -14.74
CA THR A 221 25.90 28.70 -14.63
C THR A 221 25.10 28.48 -15.92
N ARG A 222 25.75 28.53 -17.09
CA ARG A 222 25.13 28.25 -18.39
C ARG A 222 24.76 26.78 -18.53
N ALA A 223 25.66 25.88 -18.14
CA ALA A 223 25.42 24.43 -18.17
C ALA A 223 24.24 24.06 -17.27
N GLU A 224 24.18 24.63 -16.06
CA GLU A 224 23.08 24.42 -15.12
C GLU A 224 21.73 24.93 -15.67
N ALA A 225 21.70 26.11 -16.30
CA ALA A 225 20.48 26.64 -16.91
C ALA A 225 19.94 25.74 -18.05
N MET A 226 20.83 25.15 -18.86
CA MET A 226 20.46 24.27 -19.97
C MET A 226 19.99 22.88 -19.49
N GLU A 227 20.60 22.36 -18.43
CA GLU A 227 20.16 21.13 -17.77
C GLU A 227 18.76 21.32 -17.16
N ASN A 228 18.55 22.42 -16.45
CA ASN A 228 17.24 22.79 -15.90
C ASN A 228 16.16 22.96 -16.99
N ALA A 229 16.49 23.59 -18.13
CA ALA A 229 15.56 23.70 -19.25
C ALA A 229 15.16 22.33 -19.82
N THR A 230 16.10 21.37 -19.84
CA THR A 230 15.85 20.00 -20.29
C THR A 230 14.90 19.26 -19.35
N GLU A 231 15.09 19.40 -18.03
CA GLU A 231 14.16 18.84 -17.05
C GLU A 231 12.76 19.44 -17.15
N VAL A 232 12.66 20.76 -17.35
CA VAL A 232 11.37 21.46 -17.49
C VAL A 232 10.62 21.01 -18.75
N MET A 233 11.30 20.87 -19.89
CA MET A 233 10.68 20.32 -21.12
C MET A 233 10.12 18.91 -20.89
N GLN A 234 10.87 18.03 -20.21
CA GLN A 234 10.36 16.69 -19.86
C GLN A 234 9.15 16.75 -18.92
N GLN A 235 9.13 17.70 -17.99
CA GLN A 235 7.98 17.89 -17.11
C GLN A 235 6.75 18.40 -17.87
N ILE A 236 6.92 19.34 -18.81
CA ILE A 236 5.84 19.85 -19.67
C ILE A 236 5.22 18.71 -20.48
N LEU A 237 6.03 17.87 -21.14
CA LEU A 237 5.55 16.71 -21.91
C LEU A 237 4.76 15.73 -21.03
N ARG A 238 5.23 15.45 -19.81
CA ARG A 238 4.49 14.59 -18.85
C ARG A 238 3.16 15.20 -18.41
N VAL A 239 3.06 16.53 -18.35
CA VAL A 239 1.81 17.22 -18.01
C VAL A 239 0.87 17.26 -19.21
N GLN A 240 1.37 17.51 -20.42
CA GLN A 240 0.60 17.47 -21.66
C GLN A 240 -0.03 16.10 -21.89
N ALA A 241 0.74 15.01 -21.79
CA ALA A 241 0.21 13.65 -21.92
C ALA A 241 -0.94 13.37 -20.92
N LYS A 242 -0.86 13.94 -19.70
CA LYS A 242 -1.94 13.83 -18.71
C LYS A 242 -3.15 14.70 -19.07
N VAL A 243 -2.93 15.87 -19.66
CA VAL A 243 -3.98 16.77 -20.12
C VAL A 243 -4.74 16.12 -21.27
N GLU A 244 -4.06 15.54 -22.27
CA GLU A 244 -4.67 14.86 -23.41
C GLU A 244 -5.55 13.67 -22.98
N VAL A 245 -5.06 12.83 -22.06
CA VAL A 245 -5.84 11.72 -21.47
C VAL A 245 -7.09 12.23 -20.72
N CYS A 246 -7.04 13.44 -20.16
CA CYS A 246 -8.19 14.07 -19.52
C CYS A 246 -9.14 14.72 -20.54
N VAL A 247 -8.62 15.35 -21.60
CA VAL A 247 -9.40 15.98 -22.68
C VAL A 247 -10.26 14.94 -23.38
N GLY A 248 -9.71 13.76 -23.71
CA GLY A 248 -10.48 12.65 -24.29
C GLY A 248 -11.59 12.08 -23.40
N LYS A 249 -11.67 12.51 -22.12
CA LYS A 249 -12.74 12.13 -21.19
C LYS A 249 -13.67 13.29 -20.83
N LEU A 250 -13.32 14.52 -21.22
CA LEU A 250 -13.93 15.76 -20.77
C LEU A 250 -14.01 16.75 -21.94
N GLU A 251 -14.61 16.33 -23.05
CA GLU A 251 -14.78 17.12 -24.27
C GLU A 251 -15.45 18.49 -24.04
N SER A 252 -16.15 18.68 -22.91
CA SER A 252 -16.89 19.91 -22.59
C SER A 252 -16.10 21.01 -21.87
N LEU A 253 -14.83 20.80 -21.50
CA LEU A 253 -14.08 21.79 -20.71
C LEU A 253 -13.05 22.56 -21.55
N LYS A 254 -13.53 23.64 -22.21
CA LYS A 254 -12.73 24.63 -22.96
C LYS A 254 -11.47 25.09 -22.21
N VAL A 255 -11.57 25.23 -20.89
CA VAL A 255 -10.46 25.64 -20.01
C VAL A 255 -9.28 24.66 -20.06
N VAL A 256 -9.54 23.34 -20.09
CA VAL A 256 -8.46 22.32 -20.10
C VAL A 256 -7.74 22.31 -21.45
N HIS A 257 -8.47 22.53 -22.54
CA HIS A 257 -7.92 22.67 -23.88
C HIS A 257 -6.99 23.88 -23.97
N ASP A 258 -7.43 25.06 -23.49
CA ASP A 258 -6.62 26.28 -23.50
C ASP A 258 -5.30 26.13 -22.72
N TYR A 259 -5.29 25.32 -21.65
CA TYR A 259 -4.06 24.99 -20.91
C TYR A 259 -3.14 24.04 -21.67
N GLY A 260 -3.69 23.04 -22.37
CA GLY A 260 -2.92 22.15 -23.24
C GLY A 260 -2.18 22.95 -24.33
N THR A 261 -2.90 23.87 -24.99
CA THR A 261 -2.34 24.75 -26.02
C THR A 261 -1.23 25.65 -25.46
N LYS A 262 -1.41 26.24 -24.28
CA LYS A 262 -0.37 27.08 -23.64
C LYS A 262 0.88 26.28 -23.26
N LEU A 263 0.72 25.05 -22.77
CA LEU A 263 1.86 24.18 -22.47
C LEU A 263 2.62 23.77 -23.73
N ALA A 264 1.92 23.56 -24.85
CA ALA A 264 2.55 23.31 -26.15
C ALA A 264 3.37 24.52 -26.62
N GLN A 265 2.79 25.72 -26.54
CA GLN A 265 3.51 26.96 -26.85
C GLN A 265 4.78 27.13 -26.01
N TYR A 266 4.72 26.85 -24.71
CA TYR A 266 5.92 26.92 -23.85
C TYR A 266 6.96 25.86 -24.19
N HIS A 267 6.54 24.66 -24.58
CA HIS A 267 7.46 23.63 -25.04
C HIS A 267 8.19 24.05 -26.32
N ASP A 268 7.46 24.58 -27.30
CA ASP A 268 8.02 25.02 -28.58
C ASP A 268 8.97 26.21 -28.40
N GLU A 269 8.60 27.19 -27.57
CA GLU A 269 9.50 28.31 -27.22
C GLU A 269 10.79 27.85 -26.53
N LEU A 270 10.73 26.81 -25.66
CA LEU A 270 11.92 26.23 -25.03
C LEU A 270 12.79 25.48 -26.04
N ALA A 271 12.16 24.77 -26.98
CA ALA A 271 12.85 24.06 -28.04
C ALA A 271 13.58 25.04 -28.98
N ASP A 272 12.94 26.16 -29.34
CA ASP A 272 13.54 27.21 -30.17
C ASP A 272 14.72 27.89 -29.49
N ILE A 273 14.59 28.25 -28.21
CA ILE A 273 15.70 28.81 -27.43
C ILE A 273 16.88 27.82 -27.39
N ARG A 274 16.60 26.53 -27.17
CA ARG A 274 17.64 25.49 -27.15
C ARG A 274 18.29 25.31 -28.52
N ALA A 275 17.52 25.29 -29.60
CA ALA A 275 18.02 25.13 -30.96
C ALA A 275 18.90 26.31 -31.38
N CYS A 276 18.49 27.54 -31.05
CA CYS A 276 19.28 28.74 -31.32
C CYS A 276 20.65 28.74 -30.63
N HIS A 277 20.73 28.15 -29.43
CA HIS A 277 21.96 28.09 -28.65
C HIS A 277 22.84 26.86 -28.91
N ALA A 278 22.27 25.74 -29.37
CA ALA A 278 23.05 24.56 -29.74
C ALA A 278 24.01 24.81 -30.92
N GLY A 279 23.69 25.77 -31.80
CA GLY A 279 24.47 26.06 -33.01
C GLY A 279 25.51 27.19 -32.88
N LYS A 280 25.42 28.06 -31.87
CA LYS A 280 26.27 29.26 -31.75
C LYS A 280 26.99 29.26 -30.40
N LYS A 281 28.33 29.28 -30.39
CA LYS A 281 29.16 29.47 -29.18
C LYS A 281 29.00 30.87 -28.53
N GLN A 282 27.98 31.64 -28.88
CA GLN A 282 27.76 32.95 -28.30
C GLN A 282 27.15 32.86 -26.90
N PRO A 283 27.55 33.73 -25.97
CA PRO A 283 26.96 33.79 -24.65
C PRO A 283 25.45 34.07 -24.73
N PHE A 284 24.68 33.49 -23.80
CA PHE A 284 23.28 33.86 -23.62
C PHE A 284 23.21 35.37 -23.39
N CYS A 285 22.48 36.08 -24.24
CA CYS A 285 22.15 37.46 -23.91
C CYS A 285 21.21 37.44 -22.70
N GLU A 286 21.36 38.42 -21.81
CA GLU A 286 20.60 38.54 -20.56
C GLU A 286 19.08 38.50 -20.82
N THR A 287 18.64 39.02 -21.96
CA THR A 287 17.25 38.97 -22.43
C THR A 287 16.75 37.53 -22.66
N SER A 288 17.55 36.66 -23.27
CA SER A 288 17.16 35.26 -23.55
C SER A 288 17.11 34.43 -22.27
N LEU A 289 18.03 34.69 -21.33
CA LEU A 289 18.01 34.03 -20.03
C LEU A 289 16.78 34.41 -19.20
N LYS A 290 16.41 35.70 -19.21
CA LYS A 290 15.20 36.18 -18.55
C LYS A 290 13.93 35.59 -19.18
N LYS A 291 13.86 35.52 -20.51
CA LYS A 291 12.76 34.87 -21.23
C LYS A 291 12.64 33.38 -20.86
N LEU A 292 13.76 32.66 -20.77
CA LEU A 292 13.80 31.25 -20.35
C LEU A 292 13.24 31.09 -18.93
N GLN A 293 13.66 31.93 -17.98
CA GLN A 293 13.17 31.91 -16.61
C GLN A 293 11.66 32.19 -16.52
N ASP A 294 11.17 33.16 -17.29
CA ASP A 294 9.74 33.48 -17.34
C ASP A 294 8.90 32.32 -17.91
N ILE A 295 9.37 31.64 -18.96
CA ILE A 295 8.71 30.46 -19.53
C ILE A 295 8.64 29.33 -18.52
N VAL A 296 9.76 29.02 -17.83
CA VAL A 296 9.81 27.98 -16.79
C VAL A 296 8.81 28.27 -15.66
N VAL A 297 8.79 29.50 -15.15
CA VAL A 297 7.89 29.92 -14.07
C VAL A 297 6.42 29.82 -14.49
N ASN A 298 6.10 30.22 -15.72
CA ASN A 298 4.72 30.21 -16.23
C ASN A 298 4.24 28.79 -16.58
N ALA A 299 5.12 27.94 -17.09
CA ALA A 299 4.85 26.51 -17.30
C ALA A 299 4.59 25.80 -15.98
N GLU A 300 5.39 26.07 -14.94
CA GLU A 300 5.17 25.53 -13.60
C GLU A 300 3.83 25.98 -12.98
N LYS A 301 3.48 27.27 -13.12
CA LYS A 301 2.19 27.79 -12.64
C LYS A 301 1.01 27.09 -13.33
N SER A 302 1.10 26.92 -14.64
CA SER A 302 0.08 26.24 -15.45
C SER A 302 -0.04 24.75 -15.07
N ALA A 303 1.08 24.08 -14.80
CA ALA A 303 1.09 22.69 -14.33
C ALA A 303 0.52 22.52 -12.90
N ARG A 304 0.75 23.49 -12.00
CA ARG A 304 0.27 23.44 -10.61
C ARG A 304 -1.25 23.67 -10.50
N PHE A 305 -1.80 24.59 -11.28
CA PHE A 305 -3.24 24.88 -11.29
C PHE A 305 -4.07 23.62 -11.63
N ASN A 306 -3.55 22.78 -12.53
CA ASN A 306 -4.17 21.49 -12.91
C ASN A 306 -4.22 20.48 -11.75
N MET A 307 -3.20 20.42 -10.88
CA MET A 307 -3.23 19.47 -9.74
C MET A 307 -4.30 19.81 -8.70
N GLU A 308 -4.61 21.09 -8.51
CA GLU A 308 -5.65 21.51 -7.56
C GLU A 308 -7.05 21.34 -8.15
N ASP A 309 -7.27 21.67 -9.42
CA ASP A 309 -8.56 21.49 -10.08
C ASP A 309 -8.87 19.99 -10.33
N THR A 310 -7.86 19.18 -10.65
CA THR A 310 -7.99 17.70 -10.73
C THR A 310 -8.25 17.06 -9.36
N LYS A 311 -7.71 17.63 -8.28
CA LYS A 311 -8.06 17.22 -6.91
C LYS A 311 -9.50 17.59 -6.59
N LEU A 312 -9.93 18.81 -6.90
CA LEU A 312 -11.29 19.30 -6.71
C LEU A 312 -12.29 18.41 -7.46
N LYS A 313 -12.00 18.09 -8.71
CA LYS A 313 -12.80 17.19 -9.57
C LYS A 313 -12.76 15.73 -9.13
N ARG A 314 -11.66 15.21 -8.57
CA ARG A 314 -11.65 13.86 -7.94
C ARG A 314 -12.58 13.77 -6.72
N THR A 315 -12.77 14.88 -6.01
CA THR A 315 -13.75 14.97 -4.92
C THR A 315 -15.19 15.15 -5.43
N LEU A 316 -15.40 15.85 -6.53
CA LEU A 316 -16.75 16.16 -7.06
C LEU A 316 -17.30 15.10 -8.04
N LEU A 317 -16.46 14.45 -8.85
CA LEU A 317 -16.84 13.44 -9.84
C LEU A 317 -16.84 12.01 -9.31
N LYS A 318 -16.79 11.82 -7.98
CA LYS A 318 -17.00 10.50 -7.35
C LYS A 318 -18.49 10.12 -7.37
N LYS A 319 -19.18 10.29 -8.50
CA LYS A 319 -20.42 9.59 -8.82
C LYS A 319 -20.06 8.15 -9.18
N GLY A 320 -20.75 7.19 -8.56
CA GLY A 320 -20.41 5.77 -8.54
C GLY A 320 -20.40 5.11 -9.90
N ALA A 321 -19.25 5.13 -10.58
CA ALA A 321 -19.00 4.25 -11.71
C ALA A 321 -18.58 2.87 -11.20
N SER A 322 -19.52 1.93 -11.24
CA SER A 322 -19.30 0.49 -11.16
C SER A 322 -18.40 0.03 -12.30
N LYS A 323 -17.08 -0.01 -12.07
CA LYS A 323 -16.18 -0.85 -12.88
C LYS A 323 -15.88 -2.12 -12.12
N ALA A 324 -16.29 -3.22 -12.72
CA ALA A 324 -16.04 -4.59 -12.29
C ALA A 324 -14.52 -4.85 -12.22
N ASP A 325 -13.95 -4.66 -11.04
CA ASP A 325 -12.61 -5.12 -10.71
C ASP A 325 -12.71 -6.60 -10.28
N VAL A 326 -12.66 -7.50 -11.27
CA VAL A 326 -12.92 -8.95 -11.12
C VAL A 326 -11.74 -9.72 -10.51
N SER A 327 -10.60 -9.07 -10.18
CA SER A 327 -9.40 -9.80 -9.73
C SER A 327 -9.00 -9.61 -8.28
N ARG A 328 -9.65 -8.70 -7.54
CA ARG A 328 -9.43 -8.59 -6.09
C ARG A 328 -10.57 -9.23 -5.36
N ALA A 329 -10.34 -10.43 -4.83
CA ALA A 329 -11.14 -10.92 -3.72
C ALA A 329 -11.25 -9.77 -2.71
N PRO A 330 -12.47 -9.25 -2.43
CA PRO A 330 -12.63 -8.07 -1.63
C PRO A 330 -11.97 -8.33 -0.28
N LYS A 331 -10.98 -7.53 0.08
CA LYS A 331 -10.42 -7.52 1.42
C LYS A 331 -11.53 -7.03 2.34
N VAL A 332 -12.26 -7.97 2.92
CA VAL A 332 -13.23 -7.70 3.98
C VAL A 332 -12.43 -7.11 5.14
N SER A 333 -12.57 -5.81 5.39
CA SER A 333 -12.03 -5.20 6.60
C SER A 333 -12.72 -5.77 7.83
N GLU A 334 -12.13 -5.63 9.02
CA GLU A 334 -12.76 -6.05 10.28
C GLU A 334 -14.15 -5.41 10.42
N ALA A 335 -14.27 -4.13 10.05
CA ALA A 335 -15.56 -3.42 9.99
C ALA A 335 -16.55 -4.02 8.99
N HIS A 336 -16.07 -4.49 7.83
CA HIS A 336 -16.93 -5.15 6.85
C HIS A 336 -17.33 -6.56 7.31
N ALA A 337 -16.44 -7.29 7.99
CA ALA A 337 -16.77 -8.59 8.57
C ALA A 337 -17.82 -8.45 9.68
N CYS A 338 -17.64 -7.48 10.58
CA CYS A 338 -18.60 -7.19 11.64
C CYS A 338 -19.95 -6.70 11.07
N LYS A 339 -19.93 -5.91 9.98
CA LYS A 339 -21.14 -5.52 9.24
C LYS A 339 -21.85 -6.71 8.59
N ILE A 340 -21.12 -7.64 7.99
CA ILE A 340 -21.71 -8.89 7.47
C ILE A 340 -22.33 -9.68 8.62
N ALA A 341 -21.63 -9.79 9.75
CA ALA A 341 -22.15 -10.49 10.92
C ALA A 341 -23.42 -9.82 11.48
N GLU A 342 -23.53 -8.49 11.45
CA GLU A 342 -24.78 -7.80 11.78
C GLU A 342 -25.93 -8.22 10.85
N ALA A 343 -25.71 -8.21 9.54
CA ALA A 343 -26.71 -8.62 8.56
C ALA A 343 -27.15 -10.08 8.79
N MET A 344 -26.18 -10.98 8.96
CA MET A 344 -26.44 -12.39 9.29
C MET A 344 -27.18 -12.53 10.62
N HIS A 345 -26.82 -11.76 11.65
CA HIS A 345 -27.52 -11.82 12.92
C HIS A 345 -28.99 -11.48 12.74
N ARG A 346 -29.30 -10.38 12.03
CA ARG A 346 -30.66 -9.91 11.77
C ARG A 346 -31.51 -10.94 11.03
N GLU A 347 -30.95 -11.60 10.01
CA GLU A 347 -31.64 -12.66 9.26
C GLU A 347 -31.85 -13.93 10.09
N LEU A 348 -31.02 -14.17 11.10
CA LEU A 348 -31.04 -15.39 11.92
C LEU A 348 -31.74 -15.22 13.27
N GLN A 349 -32.33 -14.06 13.56
CA GLN A 349 -32.99 -13.77 14.85
C GLN A 349 -34.13 -14.74 15.15
N ASP A 350 -34.87 -15.16 14.14
CA ASP A 350 -36.04 -16.06 14.28
C ASP A 350 -35.68 -17.55 14.12
N HIS A 351 -34.41 -17.88 13.87
CA HIS A 351 -34.00 -19.25 13.56
C HIS A 351 -33.66 -20.05 14.83
N PRO A 352 -34.07 -21.33 14.96
CA PRO A 352 -33.65 -22.19 16.07
C PRO A 352 -32.12 -22.23 16.21
N ARG A 353 -31.66 -22.16 17.47
CA ARG A 353 -30.28 -21.87 17.93
C ARG A 353 -29.19 -22.46 17.03
N ILE A 354 -28.60 -21.60 16.19
CA ILE A 354 -27.38 -21.92 15.45
C ILE A 354 -26.19 -21.87 16.42
N GLN A 355 -25.28 -22.84 16.33
CA GLN A 355 -24.10 -22.93 17.20
C GLN A 355 -23.24 -21.65 17.17
N SER A 356 -23.19 -20.97 16.02
CA SER A 356 -22.44 -19.73 15.83
C SER A 356 -23.17 -18.44 16.24
N SER A 357 -24.42 -18.52 16.74
CA SER A 357 -25.24 -17.35 17.11
C SER A 357 -24.52 -16.39 18.06
N GLY A 358 -23.86 -16.91 19.10
CA GLY A 358 -23.10 -16.10 20.05
C GLY A 358 -21.93 -15.35 19.39
N PHE A 359 -21.19 -16.00 18.50
CA PHE A 359 -20.08 -15.38 17.77
C PHE A 359 -20.57 -14.24 16.88
N ILE A 360 -21.60 -14.51 16.08
CA ILE A 360 -22.21 -13.55 15.17
C ILE A 360 -22.76 -12.34 15.96
N SER A 361 -23.44 -12.57 17.09
CA SER A 361 -23.94 -11.51 17.96
C SER A 361 -22.83 -10.64 18.55
N ARG A 362 -21.69 -11.22 18.97
CA ARG A 362 -20.55 -10.42 19.45
C ARG A 362 -19.93 -9.58 18.33
N LEU A 363 -19.82 -10.11 17.11
CA LEU A 363 -19.34 -9.33 15.97
C LEU A 363 -20.30 -8.20 15.58
N GLN A 364 -21.61 -8.44 15.61
CA GLN A 364 -22.62 -7.40 15.46
C GLN A 364 -22.43 -6.29 16.50
N ASN A 365 -22.24 -6.66 17.78
CA ASN A 365 -22.03 -5.67 18.84
C ASN A 365 -20.74 -4.85 18.64
N LEU A 366 -19.67 -5.46 18.13
CA LEU A 366 -18.48 -4.70 17.74
C LEU A 366 -18.80 -3.69 16.63
N HIS A 367 -19.64 -4.06 15.67
CA HIS A 367 -20.06 -3.15 14.61
C HIS A 367 -20.90 -1.98 15.13
N THR A 368 -21.97 -2.27 15.87
CA THR A 368 -22.91 -1.25 16.37
C THR A 368 -22.23 -0.27 17.33
N THR A 369 -21.20 -0.71 18.05
CA THR A 369 -20.43 0.15 18.96
C THR A 369 -19.19 0.80 18.32
N GLY A 370 -18.88 0.51 17.05
CA GLY A 370 -17.70 1.05 16.37
C GLY A 370 -16.36 0.51 16.88
N HIS A 371 -16.35 -0.68 17.48
CA HIS A 371 -15.18 -1.37 18.02
C HIS A 371 -14.74 -2.56 17.17
N ASP A 372 -14.91 -2.49 15.84
CA ASP A 372 -14.57 -3.58 14.92
C ASP A 372 -13.10 -4.05 15.05
N ASN A 373 -12.20 -3.16 15.50
CA ASN A 373 -10.80 -3.45 15.78
C ASN A 373 -10.56 -4.46 16.92
N ARG A 374 -11.61 -4.83 17.68
CA ARG A 374 -11.58 -5.90 18.69
C ARG A 374 -11.97 -7.26 18.12
N MET A 375 -12.25 -7.37 16.82
CA MET A 375 -12.59 -8.65 16.18
C MET A 375 -11.56 -9.76 16.48
N PRO A 376 -10.23 -9.52 16.50
CA PRO A 376 -9.25 -10.55 16.84
C PRO A 376 -9.45 -11.17 18.23
N SER A 377 -9.83 -10.40 19.25
CA SER A 377 -10.10 -10.98 20.58
C SER A 377 -11.35 -11.84 20.56
N VAL A 378 -12.37 -11.46 19.79
CA VAL A 378 -13.57 -12.30 19.61
C VAL A 378 -13.20 -13.59 18.88
N LEU A 379 -12.40 -13.54 17.81
CA LEU A 379 -11.92 -14.76 17.15
C LEU A 379 -11.18 -15.68 18.12
N LYS A 380 -10.35 -15.12 19.02
CA LYS A 380 -9.68 -15.88 20.07
C LYS A 380 -10.66 -16.54 21.04
N ASP A 381 -11.66 -15.79 21.53
CA ASP A 381 -12.66 -16.28 22.49
C ASP A 381 -13.47 -17.47 21.93
N TYR A 382 -13.64 -17.55 20.61
CA TYR A 382 -14.33 -18.66 19.93
C TYR A 382 -13.38 -19.73 19.34
N GLY A 383 -12.08 -19.67 19.64
CA GLY A 383 -11.11 -20.63 19.11
C GLY A 383 -10.92 -20.56 17.59
N LEU A 384 -11.28 -19.43 16.97
CA LEU A 384 -11.13 -19.18 15.53
C LEU A 384 -9.79 -18.54 15.18
N GLN A 385 -8.90 -18.38 16.16
CA GLN A 385 -7.54 -17.90 15.98
C GLN A 385 -6.54 -19.01 16.33
N ALA A 386 -5.56 -19.23 15.44
CA ALA A 386 -4.37 -20.02 15.77
C ALA A 386 -3.37 -19.12 16.53
N ASP A 387 -3.17 -19.37 17.81
CA ASP A 387 -2.23 -18.61 18.66
C ASP A 387 -0.81 -19.14 18.44
N ILE A 388 -0.18 -18.74 17.34
CA ILE A 388 1.19 -19.15 16.99
C ILE A 388 2.17 -18.44 17.95
N PRO A 389 2.97 -19.19 18.74
CA PRO A 389 3.95 -18.60 19.64
C PRO A 389 4.91 -17.64 18.93
N THR A 390 5.13 -16.47 19.54
CA THR A 390 6.14 -15.51 19.07
C THR A 390 7.44 -15.71 19.84
N THR A 391 8.46 -16.20 19.14
CA THR A 391 9.81 -16.31 19.69
C THR A 391 10.56 -14.99 19.51
N HIS A 392 11.36 -14.60 20.50
CA HIS A 392 12.13 -13.36 20.48
C HIS A 392 13.63 -13.65 20.34
N VAL A 393 14.24 -13.25 19.22
CA VAL A 393 15.64 -13.60 18.88
C VAL A 393 16.60 -12.40 18.93
N PRO A 394 17.85 -12.58 19.41
CA PRO A 394 18.82 -11.49 19.50
C PRO A 394 19.54 -11.22 18.17
N ILE A 395 18.98 -10.37 17.32
CA ILE A 395 19.57 -10.02 16.00
C ILE A 395 20.49 -8.78 16.02
N GLY A 396 21.01 -8.41 17.19
CA GLY A 396 21.89 -7.24 17.36
C GLY A 396 21.16 -5.89 17.46
N LEU A 397 19.86 -5.91 17.77
CA LEU A 397 19.08 -4.76 18.23
C LEU A 397 19.16 -4.61 19.75
N ASN A 398 18.70 -3.48 20.28
CA ASN A 398 18.65 -3.23 21.73
C ASN A 398 17.64 -4.14 22.45
N HIS A 399 16.62 -4.59 21.72
CA HIS A 399 15.62 -5.53 22.20
C HIS A 399 15.60 -6.75 21.28
N PRO A 400 15.33 -7.96 21.81
CA PRO A 400 15.06 -9.14 21.00
C PRO A 400 13.97 -8.88 19.96
N HIS A 401 14.16 -9.38 18.75
CA HIS A 401 13.26 -9.17 17.62
C HIS A 401 12.27 -10.34 17.51
N PRO A 402 10.96 -10.09 17.31
CA PRO A 402 9.96 -11.14 17.23
C PRO A 402 10.04 -11.91 15.90
N VAL A 403 9.89 -13.23 15.99
CA VAL A 403 9.79 -14.18 14.88
C VAL A 403 8.72 -15.22 15.16
N LEU A 404 8.09 -15.72 14.11
CA LEU A 404 7.17 -16.84 14.13
C LEU A 404 7.92 -18.03 13.51
N ARG A 405 8.36 -18.97 14.34
CA ARG A 405 9.12 -20.13 13.84
C ARG A 405 8.22 -21.05 13.05
N LEU A 406 8.79 -21.74 12.07
CA LEU A 406 8.04 -22.70 11.27
C LEU A 406 7.54 -23.86 12.13
N ARG A 407 8.39 -24.37 13.03
CA ARG A 407 8.04 -25.42 13.99
C ARG A 407 6.80 -25.04 14.80
N ASP A 408 6.82 -23.85 15.38
CA ASP A 408 5.73 -23.34 16.22
C ASP A 408 4.43 -23.24 15.40
N ALA A 409 4.49 -22.70 14.17
CA ALA A 409 3.33 -22.60 13.30
C ALA A 409 2.72 -23.97 12.93
N VAL A 410 3.56 -24.95 12.57
CA VAL A 410 3.10 -26.30 12.21
C VAL A 410 2.50 -27.01 13.43
N GLN A 411 3.13 -26.92 14.60
CA GLN A 411 2.63 -27.52 15.83
C GLN A 411 1.33 -26.88 16.31
N THR A 412 1.20 -25.56 16.19
CA THR A 412 -0.07 -24.88 16.45
C THR A 412 -1.16 -25.40 15.52
N PHE A 413 -0.89 -25.53 14.21
CA PHE A 413 -1.86 -26.07 13.27
C PHE A 413 -2.24 -27.52 13.56
N ASP A 414 -1.30 -28.35 13.99
CA ASP A 414 -1.59 -29.72 14.42
C ASP A 414 -2.52 -29.73 15.65
N THR A 415 -2.17 -28.93 16.66
CA THR A 415 -2.93 -28.81 17.91
C THR A 415 -4.37 -28.35 17.68
N VAL A 416 -4.61 -27.44 16.71
CA VAL A 416 -5.97 -26.99 16.36
C VAL A 416 -6.67 -27.86 15.30
N GLY A 417 -6.09 -29.00 14.91
CA GLY A 417 -6.67 -29.92 13.91
C GLY A 417 -6.69 -29.36 12.48
N LYS A 418 -5.82 -28.40 12.17
CA LYS A 418 -5.73 -27.68 10.88
C LYS A 418 -4.44 -27.94 10.10
N VAL A 419 -3.56 -28.85 10.57
CA VAL A 419 -2.30 -29.18 9.88
C VAL A 419 -2.51 -29.65 8.43
N HIS A 420 -3.64 -30.30 8.14
CA HIS A 420 -4.02 -30.74 6.79
C HIS A 420 -4.09 -29.58 5.77
N HIS A 421 -4.29 -28.33 6.22
CA HIS A 421 -4.25 -27.16 5.34
C HIS A 421 -2.87 -26.91 4.73
N LEU A 422 -1.79 -27.32 5.41
CA LEU A 422 -0.43 -27.25 4.87
C LEU A 422 -0.25 -28.10 3.62
N PHE A 423 -1.11 -29.10 3.42
CA PHE A 423 -1.03 -30.00 2.27
C PHE A 423 -1.99 -29.57 1.16
N ALA A 424 -2.82 -28.55 1.38
CA ALA A 424 -3.82 -28.06 0.43
C ALA A 424 -4.76 -29.16 -0.13
N GLY A 425 -4.97 -30.26 0.61
CA GLY A 425 -5.76 -31.43 0.17
C GLY A 425 -4.95 -32.56 -0.47
N ASN A 426 -3.62 -32.42 -0.57
CA ASN A 426 -2.73 -33.47 -1.02
C ASN A 426 -2.43 -34.46 0.12
N GLY A 427 -2.30 -35.74 -0.20
CA GLY A 427 -1.91 -36.78 0.75
C GLY A 427 -0.44 -37.19 0.63
N PRO A 428 -0.02 -38.21 1.40
CA PRO A 428 1.36 -38.72 1.39
C PRO A 428 1.81 -39.22 0.01
N GLN A 429 0.90 -39.80 -0.79
CA GLN A 429 1.22 -40.29 -2.13
C GLN A 429 1.53 -39.13 -3.10
N GLN A 430 0.72 -38.07 -3.11
CA GLN A 430 0.97 -36.90 -3.96
C GLN A 430 2.29 -36.19 -3.61
N LEU A 431 2.65 -36.18 -2.32
CA LEU A 431 3.97 -35.72 -1.89
C LEU A 431 5.09 -36.57 -2.48
N LYS A 432 4.96 -37.90 -2.39
CA LYS A 432 5.93 -38.83 -2.99
C LYS A 432 6.04 -38.61 -4.51
N ASP A 433 4.91 -38.48 -5.20
CA ASP A 433 4.87 -38.26 -6.65
C ASP A 433 5.54 -36.94 -7.04
N PHE A 434 5.32 -35.86 -6.27
CA PHE A 434 6.00 -34.58 -6.45
C PHE A 434 7.52 -34.77 -6.42
N TRP A 435 8.05 -35.45 -5.40
CA TRP A 435 9.48 -35.68 -5.26
C TRP A 435 10.04 -36.62 -6.33
N CYS A 436 9.29 -37.65 -6.73
CA CYS A 436 9.67 -38.54 -7.83
C CYS A 436 9.81 -37.78 -9.15
N ASN A 437 8.91 -36.82 -9.42
CA ASN A 437 9.00 -35.97 -10.60
C ASN A 437 10.13 -34.94 -10.50
N LEU A 438 10.31 -34.32 -9.33
CA LEU A 438 11.42 -33.39 -9.12
C LEU A 438 12.79 -34.08 -9.26
N ARG A 439 12.91 -35.33 -8.82
CA ARG A 439 14.16 -36.12 -8.95
C ARG A 439 14.59 -36.31 -10.39
N LYS A 440 13.64 -36.40 -11.33
CA LYS A 440 13.94 -36.51 -12.77
C LYS A 440 14.62 -35.24 -13.31
N LEU A 441 14.22 -34.08 -12.78
CA LEU A 441 14.73 -32.77 -13.21
C LEU A 441 16.00 -32.37 -12.45
N HIS A 442 16.06 -32.68 -11.17
CA HIS A 442 17.15 -32.28 -10.28
C HIS A 442 17.63 -33.42 -9.39
N PRO A 443 18.26 -34.47 -9.95
CA PRO A 443 18.65 -35.67 -9.19
C PRO A 443 19.63 -35.38 -8.05
N GLY A 444 20.36 -34.26 -8.10
CA GLY A 444 21.38 -33.84 -7.12
C GLY A 444 20.86 -33.13 -5.86
N TYR A 445 19.55 -32.97 -5.66
CA TYR A 445 19.03 -32.34 -4.43
C TYR A 445 19.33 -33.19 -3.18
N ASP A 446 19.79 -32.53 -2.11
CA ASP A 446 20.14 -33.14 -0.83
C ASP A 446 19.01 -33.98 -0.18
N VAL A 447 17.75 -33.64 -0.48
CA VAL A 447 16.56 -34.37 0.02
C VAL A 447 16.57 -35.83 -0.38
N PHE A 448 17.11 -36.18 -1.55
CA PHE A 448 17.10 -37.57 -2.03
C PHE A 448 18.12 -38.44 -1.29
N ALA A 449 19.24 -37.85 -0.87
CA ALA A 449 20.21 -38.52 -0.02
C ALA A 449 19.74 -38.57 1.45
N THR A 450 19.13 -37.50 1.95
CA THR A 450 18.78 -37.36 3.39
C THR A 450 17.45 -38.03 3.75
N HIS A 451 16.46 -37.96 2.87
CA HIS A 451 15.07 -38.37 3.11
C HIS A 451 14.52 -39.29 2.00
N GLY A 452 15.38 -39.96 1.24
CA GLY A 452 14.98 -40.78 0.09
C GLY A 452 13.94 -41.86 0.40
N ASP A 453 13.94 -42.37 1.64
CA ASP A 453 13.04 -43.38 2.19
C ASP A 453 11.68 -42.83 2.66
N ARG A 454 11.60 -41.51 2.92
CA ARG A 454 10.44 -40.87 3.58
C ARG A 454 9.92 -39.64 2.84
N LEU A 455 10.09 -39.60 1.52
CA LEU A 455 9.63 -38.49 0.67
C LEU A 455 8.12 -38.20 0.80
N HIS A 456 7.31 -39.20 1.17
CA HIS A 456 5.88 -39.04 1.45
C HIS A 456 5.57 -38.11 2.64
N ALA A 457 6.57 -37.78 3.46
CA ALA A 457 6.50 -36.90 4.62
C ALA A 457 7.33 -35.61 4.47
N CYS A 458 7.92 -35.37 3.28
CA CYS A 458 8.74 -34.19 3.01
C CYS A 458 7.87 -33.08 2.40
N LEU A 459 7.59 -31.99 3.11
CA LEU A 459 6.75 -30.89 2.62
C LEU A 459 7.58 -29.90 1.77
N PRO A 460 7.36 -29.79 0.45
CA PRO A 460 8.10 -28.83 -0.38
C PRO A 460 7.62 -27.40 -0.13
N MET A 461 8.59 -26.52 0.11
CA MET A 461 8.37 -25.10 0.36
C MET A 461 9.39 -24.23 -0.39
N MET A 462 9.11 -22.95 -0.54
CA MET A 462 10.03 -21.92 -0.99
C MET A 462 10.06 -20.80 0.04
N LEU A 463 11.21 -20.17 0.26
CA LEU A 463 11.24 -18.91 0.98
C LEU A 463 10.74 -17.81 0.05
N HIS A 464 9.95 -16.88 0.56
CA HIS A 464 9.47 -15.73 -0.16
C HIS A 464 9.89 -14.47 0.58
N LEU A 465 10.69 -13.65 -0.11
CA LEU A 465 11.22 -12.38 0.35
C LEU A 465 10.61 -11.25 -0.44
N ASP A 466 10.12 -10.23 0.25
CA ASP A 466 9.56 -9.04 -0.39
C ASP A 466 10.05 -7.79 0.33
N GLU A 467 10.68 -6.88 -0.41
CA GLU A 467 11.03 -5.55 0.08
C GLU A 467 9.99 -4.50 -0.34
N GLY A 468 8.79 -4.67 0.20
CA GLY A 468 7.67 -3.76 -0.03
C GLY A 468 7.90 -2.36 0.55
N THR A 469 6.93 -1.49 0.31
CA THR A 469 6.93 -0.11 0.84
C THR A 469 5.90 0.04 1.96
N SER A 470 6.34 0.43 3.15
CA SER A 470 5.45 0.76 4.26
C SER A 470 4.62 2.03 4.00
N HIS A 471 3.56 2.26 4.78
CA HIS A 471 2.74 3.49 4.70
C HIS A 471 3.54 4.80 4.76
N LYS A 472 4.72 4.78 5.42
CA LYS A 472 5.62 5.94 5.50
C LYS A 472 6.62 6.02 4.34
N LYS A 473 6.34 5.33 3.23
CA LYS A 473 7.21 5.24 2.04
C LYS A 473 8.62 4.72 2.32
N LYS A 474 8.78 3.92 3.38
CA LYS A 474 10.07 3.29 3.74
C LYS A 474 9.99 1.80 3.43
N GLY A 475 11.09 1.23 2.94
CA GLY A 475 11.19 -0.20 2.70
C GLY A 475 10.86 -1.03 3.95
N ILE A 476 10.22 -2.18 3.75
CA ILE A 476 9.97 -3.20 4.76
C ILE A 476 10.31 -4.56 4.14
N MET A 477 11.23 -5.28 4.77
CA MET A 477 11.57 -6.65 4.41
C MET A 477 10.56 -7.60 5.07
N VAL A 478 9.82 -8.35 4.28
CA VAL A 478 8.89 -9.39 4.73
C VAL A 478 9.49 -10.75 4.39
N LEU A 479 9.61 -11.60 5.41
CA LEU A 479 10.19 -12.94 5.34
C LEU A 479 9.08 -13.96 5.57
N SER A 480 8.83 -14.83 4.59
CA SER A 480 7.79 -15.86 4.71
C SER A 480 8.24 -17.17 4.07
N ALA A 481 7.73 -18.29 4.55
CA ALA A 481 7.82 -19.58 3.87
C ALA A 481 6.52 -19.81 3.08
N GLN A 482 6.64 -20.23 1.83
CA GLN A 482 5.52 -20.54 0.96
C GLN A 482 5.50 -22.03 0.64
N ILE A 483 4.37 -22.68 0.86
CA ILE A 483 4.16 -24.07 0.48
C ILE A 483 3.98 -24.16 -1.03
N VAL A 484 4.68 -25.12 -1.65
CA VAL A 484 4.65 -25.32 -3.10
C VAL A 484 3.39 -26.08 -3.53
N LEU A 485 2.95 -27.02 -2.70
CA LEU A 485 1.71 -27.75 -2.91
C LEU A 485 0.49 -26.83 -2.89
N GLY A 486 -0.49 -27.18 -3.70
CA GLY A 486 -1.66 -26.35 -3.93
C GLY A 486 -2.88 -27.09 -4.41
N ARG A 487 -3.97 -26.33 -4.58
CA ARG A 487 -5.21 -26.80 -5.21
C ARG A 487 -5.21 -26.58 -6.73
N GLY A 488 -4.06 -26.23 -7.30
CA GLY A 488 -3.93 -25.82 -8.70
C GLY A 488 -4.58 -24.46 -8.97
N SER A 489 -4.86 -24.22 -10.24
CA SER A 489 -5.55 -23.01 -10.72
C SER A 489 -6.85 -23.41 -11.42
N ARG A 490 -7.80 -22.48 -11.58
CA ARG A 490 -9.08 -22.76 -12.28
C ARG A 490 -8.89 -23.21 -13.73
N ARG A 491 -7.74 -22.91 -14.33
CA ARG A 491 -7.37 -23.27 -15.69
C ARG A 491 -6.12 -24.12 -15.59
N SER A 492 -6.24 -25.45 -15.56
CA SER A 492 -5.25 -26.56 -15.73
C SER A 492 -3.72 -26.34 -15.63
N ALA A 493 -3.17 -25.16 -15.83
CA ALA A 493 -1.83 -24.75 -15.39
C ALA A 493 -1.74 -24.88 -13.86
N GLY A 494 -0.98 -25.89 -13.39
CA GLY A 494 -0.82 -26.30 -11.99
C GLY A 494 -0.19 -25.27 -11.02
N HIS A 495 -0.46 -23.98 -11.18
CA HIS A 495 -0.09 -22.94 -10.23
C HIS A 495 -1.07 -22.89 -9.07
N ASN A 496 -0.59 -22.75 -7.84
CA ASN A 496 -1.43 -22.65 -6.64
C ASN A 496 -2.11 -21.27 -6.51
N PHE A 497 -3.01 -20.94 -7.44
CA PHE A 497 -3.79 -19.69 -7.42
C PHE A 497 -5.15 -19.86 -6.75
N LEU A 498 -5.56 -21.09 -6.47
CA LEU A 498 -6.80 -21.38 -5.75
C LEU A 498 -6.58 -21.47 -4.26
N GLY A 499 -7.47 -20.82 -3.51
CA GLY A 499 -7.47 -20.85 -2.05
C GLY A 499 -6.89 -19.60 -1.42
N SER A 500 -6.80 -19.64 -0.09
CA SER A 500 -6.34 -18.51 0.71
C SER A 500 -4.82 -18.48 0.78
N THR A 501 -4.23 -17.32 0.49
CA THR A 501 -2.77 -17.12 0.63
C THR A 501 -2.30 -17.37 2.07
N TYR A 502 -3.16 -17.13 3.07
CA TYR A 502 -2.89 -17.40 4.48
C TYR A 502 -2.61 -18.88 4.78
N LEU A 503 -3.10 -19.81 3.95
CA LEU A 503 -2.84 -21.24 4.10
C LEU A 503 -1.58 -21.70 3.35
N SER A 504 -1.10 -20.86 2.43
CA SER A 504 0.07 -21.17 1.60
C SER A 504 1.32 -20.39 2.01
N ARG A 505 1.19 -19.31 2.78
CA ARG A 505 2.30 -18.42 3.19
C ARG A 505 2.33 -18.26 4.70
N LEU A 506 3.41 -18.75 5.30
CA LEU A 506 3.69 -18.68 6.72
C LEU A 506 4.69 -17.55 6.96
N LEU A 507 4.24 -16.49 7.62
CA LEU A 507 5.10 -15.37 7.99
C LEU A 507 6.16 -15.85 8.98
N PHE A 508 7.43 -15.53 8.73
CA PHE A 508 8.51 -15.73 9.70
C PHE A 508 8.78 -14.43 10.46
N SER A 509 8.99 -13.32 9.74
CA SER A 509 9.25 -12.02 10.37
C SER A 509 9.08 -10.85 9.39
N ALA A 510 9.01 -9.64 9.93
CA ALA A 510 9.06 -8.40 9.16
C ALA A 510 10.03 -7.41 9.80
N LEU A 511 10.83 -6.72 8.98
CA LEU A 511 11.86 -5.80 9.43
C LEU A 511 11.88 -4.53 8.58
N LEU A 512 11.80 -3.35 9.21
CA LEU A 512 11.87 -2.07 8.50
C LEU A 512 13.28 -1.81 7.95
N ALA A 513 13.38 -1.26 6.73
CA ALA A 513 14.64 -0.91 6.08
C ALA A 513 15.56 -0.07 6.97
N ARG A 514 15.01 0.95 7.64
CA ARG A 514 15.77 1.81 8.56
C ARG A 514 16.57 1.05 9.62
N THR A 515 16.13 -0.16 9.97
CA THR A 515 16.73 -1.00 11.00
C THR A 515 17.98 -1.70 10.48
N TYR A 516 17.97 -2.17 9.22
CA TYR A 516 19.10 -2.92 8.65
C TYR A 516 19.94 -2.14 7.62
N SER A 517 19.45 -1.03 7.05
CA SER A 517 20.20 -0.28 6.03
C SER A 517 21.55 0.24 6.53
N LYS A 518 21.64 0.63 7.81
CA LYS A 518 22.89 1.11 8.42
C LYS A 518 23.81 -0.02 8.87
N LYS A 519 23.23 -1.16 9.28
CA LYS A 519 23.96 -2.30 9.84
C LYS A 519 23.37 -3.59 9.25
N LYS A 520 23.88 -3.98 8.08
CA LYS A 520 23.44 -5.17 7.34
C LYS A 520 23.51 -6.46 8.17
N SER A 521 24.42 -6.53 9.15
CA SER A 521 24.54 -7.69 10.04
C SER A 521 23.27 -7.97 10.84
N ILE A 522 22.39 -6.98 11.08
CA ILE A 522 21.09 -7.23 11.73
C ILE A 522 20.22 -8.13 10.86
N LEU A 523 20.11 -7.82 9.56
CA LEU A 523 19.35 -8.64 8.62
C LEU A 523 20.00 -10.03 8.44
N TYR A 524 21.33 -10.09 8.42
CA TYR A 524 22.03 -11.38 8.30
C TYR A 524 21.89 -12.25 9.56
N SER A 525 21.87 -11.66 10.75
CA SER A 525 21.55 -12.40 11.99
C SER A 525 20.12 -12.92 11.95
N LEU A 526 19.16 -12.17 11.39
CA LEU A 526 17.79 -12.65 11.22
C LEU A 526 17.71 -13.83 10.23
N PHE A 527 18.46 -13.79 9.11
CA PHE A 527 18.56 -14.93 8.20
C PHE A 527 19.22 -16.14 8.85
N GLU A 528 20.24 -15.94 9.69
CA GLU A 528 20.90 -17.02 10.41
C GLU A 528 19.93 -17.73 11.38
N GLU A 529 19.12 -16.97 12.12
CA GLU A 529 18.07 -17.53 12.99
C GLU A 529 17.02 -18.30 12.18
N TRP A 530 16.61 -17.78 11.02
CA TRP A 530 15.67 -18.47 10.14
C TRP A 530 16.25 -19.77 9.57
N THR A 531 17.51 -19.71 9.14
CA THR A 531 18.23 -20.87 8.59
C THR A 531 18.32 -21.97 9.64
N ARG A 532 18.66 -21.61 10.90
CA ARG A 532 18.77 -22.58 12.00
C ARG A 532 17.44 -23.29 12.27
N ASP A 533 16.34 -22.55 12.30
CA ASP A 533 14.99 -23.11 12.48
C ASP A 533 14.62 -24.07 11.34
N LEU A 534 14.89 -23.68 10.10
CA LEU A 534 14.60 -24.50 8.92
C LEU A 534 15.49 -25.74 8.81
N GLU A 535 16.79 -25.63 9.11
CA GLU A 535 17.72 -26.77 9.16
C GLU A 535 17.31 -27.78 10.24
N ASP A 536 16.88 -27.31 11.41
CA ASP A 536 16.38 -28.16 12.49
C ASP A 536 15.09 -28.87 12.07
N CYS A 537 14.13 -28.16 11.48
CA CYS A 537 12.92 -28.77 10.94
C CYS A 537 13.22 -29.79 9.84
N TYR A 538 14.19 -29.51 8.96
CA TYR A 538 14.61 -30.43 7.90
C TYR A 538 15.26 -31.69 8.45
N ARG A 539 16.25 -31.58 9.36
CA ARG A 539 16.97 -32.74 9.90
C ARG A 539 16.12 -33.55 10.87
N ASN A 540 15.48 -32.85 11.81
CA ASN A 540 14.84 -33.46 12.96
C ASN A 540 13.34 -33.62 12.79
N GLY A 541 12.72 -33.07 11.75
CA GLY A 541 11.28 -33.12 11.52
C GLY A 541 10.45 -32.40 12.60
N ILE A 542 9.13 -32.37 12.37
CA ILE A 542 8.12 -31.82 13.28
C ILE A 542 7.08 -32.91 13.50
N ASN A 543 6.89 -33.34 14.75
CA ASN A 543 5.87 -34.34 15.07
C ASN A 543 4.47 -33.75 14.81
N ILE A 544 3.63 -34.50 14.11
CA ILE A 544 2.26 -34.14 13.78
C ILE A 544 1.36 -35.37 13.95
N SER A 545 0.07 -35.15 14.19
CA SER A 545 -0.93 -36.18 14.45
C SER A 545 -2.15 -36.08 13.53
N GLY A 546 -2.43 -34.90 12.99
CA GLY A 546 -3.62 -34.62 12.19
C GLY A 546 -3.57 -35.06 10.71
N VAL A 547 -2.56 -35.83 10.29
CA VAL A 547 -2.44 -36.34 8.91
C VAL A 547 -2.23 -37.86 8.93
N PRO A 548 -3.21 -38.66 8.47
CA PRO A 548 -3.06 -40.11 8.40
C PRO A 548 -1.83 -40.53 7.61
N GLY A 549 -1.03 -41.44 8.17
CA GLY A 549 0.19 -41.95 7.55
C GLY A 549 1.43 -41.04 7.67
N ILE A 550 1.32 -39.86 8.29
CA ILE A 550 2.47 -38.98 8.56
C ILE A 550 2.52 -38.65 10.05
N GLN A 551 3.44 -39.26 10.78
CA GLN A 551 3.70 -38.94 12.19
C GLN A 551 4.68 -37.78 12.36
N LYS A 552 5.47 -37.50 11.31
CA LYS A 552 6.57 -36.55 11.37
C LYS A 552 6.77 -35.87 10.02
N LEU A 553 6.62 -34.56 10.00
CA LEU A 553 6.73 -33.72 8.81
C LEU A 553 8.15 -33.17 8.67
N TYR A 554 8.71 -33.21 7.46
CA TYR A 554 10.04 -32.68 7.16
C TYR A 554 9.92 -31.56 6.13
N PRO A 555 9.87 -30.28 6.55
CA PRO A 555 9.82 -29.18 5.61
C PRO A 555 11.12 -29.09 4.81
N VAL A 556 11.01 -29.01 3.47
CA VAL A 556 12.16 -28.94 2.55
C VAL A 556 12.07 -27.65 1.74
N VAL A 557 13.08 -26.81 1.87
CA VAL A 557 13.15 -25.53 1.16
C VAL A 557 13.79 -25.75 -0.21
N LEU A 558 13.04 -25.56 -1.29
CA LEU A 558 13.51 -25.77 -2.66
C LEU A 558 14.29 -24.58 -3.22
N ALA A 559 13.85 -23.37 -2.87
CA ALA A 559 14.39 -22.12 -3.35
C ALA A 559 14.00 -20.96 -2.42
N CYS A 560 14.75 -19.88 -2.49
CA CYS A 560 14.45 -18.57 -1.94
C CYS A 560 14.09 -17.61 -3.07
N LYS A 561 12.80 -17.33 -3.23
CA LYS A 561 12.28 -16.40 -4.22
C LYS A 561 11.99 -15.02 -3.64
N GLY A 562 11.99 -14.02 -4.50
CA GLY A 562 11.65 -12.67 -4.11
C GLY A 562 11.93 -11.65 -5.19
N ASP A 563 11.64 -10.39 -4.88
CA ASP A 563 12.13 -9.30 -5.69
C ASP A 563 13.66 -9.26 -5.66
N TRP A 564 14.24 -8.84 -6.77
CA TRP A 564 15.69 -8.91 -6.93
C TRP A 564 16.46 -8.02 -5.91
N PRO A 565 15.96 -6.85 -5.47
CA PRO A 565 16.54 -6.12 -4.35
C PRO A 565 16.58 -6.91 -3.03
N ALA A 566 15.53 -7.67 -2.68
CA ALA A 566 15.56 -8.53 -1.49
C ALA A 566 16.53 -9.70 -1.69
N LEU A 567 16.50 -10.38 -2.83
CA LEU A 567 17.41 -11.48 -3.15
C LEU A 567 18.88 -11.06 -3.10
N THR A 568 19.20 -9.86 -3.57
CA THR A 568 20.56 -9.30 -3.49
C THR A 568 21.06 -9.23 -2.05
N LYS A 569 20.20 -8.81 -1.12
CA LYS A 569 20.53 -8.75 0.32
C LYS A 569 20.58 -10.15 0.92
N ALA A 570 19.62 -11.00 0.55
CA ALA A 570 19.46 -12.35 1.08
C ALA A 570 20.61 -13.26 0.69
N GLY A 571 20.97 -13.32 -0.60
CA GLY A 571 22.06 -14.13 -1.11
C GLY A 571 23.44 -13.49 -1.00
N ARG A 572 23.53 -12.26 -0.45
CA ARG A 572 24.76 -11.44 -0.46
C ARG A 572 25.35 -11.35 -1.87
N LEU A 573 24.47 -11.18 -2.86
CA LEU A 573 24.82 -11.24 -4.27
C LEU A 573 25.73 -10.05 -4.60
N THR A 574 26.88 -10.35 -5.18
CA THR A 574 27.84 -9.38 -5.71
C THR A 574 27.48 -8.94 -7.13
N ARG A 575 26.68 -9.76 -7.84
CA ARG A 575 26.21 -9.53 -9.21
C ARG A 575 24.69 -9.36 -9.21
N HIS A 576 24.19 -8.24 -9.71
CA HIS A 576 22.76 -7.92 -9.72
C HIS A 576 22.46 -6.69 -10.58
N HIS A 577 21.21 -6.61 -11.08
CA HIS A 577 20.78 -5.57 -12.01
C HIS A 577 20.84 -4.14 -11.44
N LEU A 578 20.82 -3.97 -10.12
CA LEU A 578 20.95 -2.64 -9.49
C LEU A 578 22.37 -2.05 -9.58
N ARG A 579 23.33 -2.76 -10.17
CA ARG A 579 24.64 -2.18 -10.47
C ARG A 579 24.62 -1.67 -11.90
N ASP A 580 25.03 -0.43 -12.08
CA ASP A 580 25.49 0.01 -13.38
C ASP A 580 26.65 -0.90 -13.79
N ALA A 581 26.63 -1.42 -15.02
CA ALA A 581 27.77 -2.13 -15.57
C ALA A 581 28.90 -1.09 -15.68
N PRO A 582 29.86 -1.05 -14.74
CA PRO A 582 30.86 -0.01 -14.77
C PRO A 582 31.72 -0.23 -16.02
N SER A 583 32.29 0.83 -16.59
CA SER A 583 33.36 0.74 -17.58
C SER A 583 34.67 0.16 -17.01
N SER A 584 34.62 -0.45 -15.83
CA SER A 584 35.76 -1.15 -15.24
C SER A 584 36.16 -2.31 -16.13
N GLU A 585 37.46 -2.57 -16.22
CA GLU A 585 38.05 -3.72 -16.91
C GLU A 585 37.44 -5.07 -16.47
N PHE A 586 37.01 -5.17 -15.20
CA PHE A 586 36.40 -6.36 -14.61
C PHE A 586 35.04 -6.05 -13.97
N PRO A 587 33.98 -5.85 -14.78
CA PRO A 587 32.67 -5.55 -14.24
C PRO A 587 32.13 -6.79 -13.49
N PRO A 588 31.48 -6.62 -12.32
CA PRO A 588 31.02 -7.74 -11.52
C PRO A 588 29.98 -8.59 -12.26
N GLY A 589 29.23 -7.99 -13.18
CA GLY A 589 28.09 -8.58 -13.87
C GLY A 589 26.76 -8.10 -13.30
N ILE A 590 25.73 -8.16 -14.14
CA ILE A 590 24.38 -7.67 -13.84
C ILE A 590 23.42 -8.81 -13.43
N CYS A 591 23.82 -10.06 -13.62
CA CYS A 591 23.03 -11.23 -13.27
C CYS A 591 23.79 -12.16 -12.32
N HIS A 592 23.07 -12.75 -11.35
CA HIS A 592 23.66 -13.74 -10.45
C HIS A 592 23.53 -15.18 -10.98
N LEU A 593 22.64 -15.40 -11.95
CA LEU A 593 22.35 -16.70 -12.56
C LEU A 593 23.19 -16.96 -13.82
N CYS A 594 23.83 -15.93 -14.39
CA CYS A 594 24.60 -16.03 -15.62
C CYS A 594 25.77 -15.03 -15.62
N ARG A 595 26.61 -15.03 -16.66
CA ARG A 595 27.79 -14.14 -16.77
C ARG A 595 27.50 -12.78 -17.40
N ALA A 596 26.22 -12.46 -17.63
CA ALA A 596 25.83 -11.24 -18.35
C ALA A 596 26.41 -9.99 -17.68
N GLY A 597 27.05 -9.14 -18.49
CA GLY A 597 27.67 -7.89 -18.07
C GLY A 597 29.05 -8.05 -17.43
N GLN A 598 29.69 -9.22 -17.53
CA GLN A 598 31.09 -9.43 -17.17
C GLN A 598 32.03 -9.17 -18.36
N ALA A 599 33.33 -9.07 -18.11
CA ALA A 599 34.34 -8.92 -19.17
C ALA A 599 34.28 -10.11 -20.15
N GLY A 600 34.08 -9.83 -21.44
CA GLY A 600 33.88 -10.84 -22.48
C GLY A 600 32.44 -11.41 -22.59
N TYR A 601 31.51 -10.93 -21.77
CA TYR A 601 30.13 -11.42 -21.69
C TYR A 601 29.12 -10.27 -21.83
N PRO A 602 28.96 -9.70 -23.04
CA PRO A 602 28.04 -8.60 -23.27
C PRO A 602 26.61 -9.01 -22.94
N TRP A 603 25.96 -8.26 -22.05
CA TRP A 603 24.59 -8.56 -21.60
C TRP A 603 23.54 -8.36 -22.69
N ASN A 604 23.86 -7.56 -23.71
CA ASN A 604 23.02 -7.23 -24.86
C ASN A 604 23.20 -8.20 -26.04
N ALA A 605 23.91 -9.33 -25.87
CA ALA A 605 23.96 -10.39 -26.86
C ALA A 605 22.72 -11.28 -26.72
N PHE A 606 21.75 -11.13 -27.63
CA PHE A 606 20.45 -11.84 -27.63
C PHE A 606 20.44 -13.13 -28.46
N GLU A 607 21.62 -13.68 -28.77
CA GLU A 607 21.76 -14.93 -29.50
C GLU A 607 21.30 -16.12 -28.64
N SER A 608 20.72 -17.14 -29.28
CA SER A 608 20.23 -18.37 -28.59
C SER A 608 21.32 -19.16 -27.88
N ASN A 609 22.59 -18.93 -28.24
CA ASN A 609 23.79 -19.54 -27.67
C ASN A 609 24.72 -18.51 -27.02
N SER A 610 24.17 -17.39 -26.54
CA SER A 610 24.95 -16.29 -26.00
C SER A 610 25.96 -16.77 -24.95
N ALA A 611 27.19 -16.26 -25.05
CA ALA A 611 28.29 -16.73 -24.21
C ALA A 611 27.99 -16.63 -22.71
N TRP A 612 27.14 -15.68 -22.31
CA TRP A 612 26.78 -15.47 -20.92
C TRP A 612 25.86 -16.55 -20.32
N MET A 613 25.19 -17.38 -21.14
CA MET A 613 24.36 -18.51 -20.70
C MET A 613 25.14 -19.79 -20.38
N ARG A 614 26.45 -19.82 -20.65
CA ARG A 614 27.28 -21.03 -20.47
C ARG A 614 27.39 -21.45 -19.00
N GLY A 615 27.60 -22.76 -18.78
CA GLY A 615 27.53 -23.42 -17.47
C GLY A 615 28.69 -23.13 -16.50
N ASP A 616 29.72 -22.39 -16.91
CA ASP A 616 30.88 -22.03 -16.09
C ASP A 616 30.64 -20.78 -15.23
N ASN A 617 29.42 -20.64 -14.71
CA ASN A 617 29.02 -19.45 -13.99
C ASN A 617 29.62 -19.43 -12.55
N PRO A 618 30.51 -18.47 -12.21
CA PRO A 618 31.08 -18.40 -10.88
C PRO A 618 30.00 -18.12 -9.83
N LEU A 619 30.27 -18.48 -8.57
CA LEU A 619 29.36 -18.19 -7.48
C LEU A 619 29.10 -16.67 -7.39
N PRO A 620 27.84 -16.22 -7.26
CA PRO A 620 27.53 -14.80 -7.29
C PRO A 620 27.81 -14.10 -5.96
N TRP A 621 28.56 -14.70 -5.04
CA TRP A 621 28.92 -14.12 -3.74
C TRP A 621 30.37 -14.44 -3.38
N THR A 622 31.02 -13.54 -2.65
CA THR A 622 32.32 -13.82 -2.01
C THR A 622 32.13 -14.56 -0.69
N THR A 623 31.02 -14.29 0.00
CA THR A 623 30.66 -14.95 1.26
C THR A 623 29.22 -15.40 1.14
N ALA A 624 29.03 -16.72 1.19
CA ALA A 624 27.72 -17.34 1.09
C ALA A 624 26.78 -16.83 2.21
N SER A 625 25.50 -16.71 1.87
CA SER A 625 24.47 -16.40 2.87
C SER A 625 24.20 -17.62 3.76
N SER A 626 23.72 -17.41 4.98
CA SER A 626 23.25 -18.52 5.82
C SER A 626 22.17 -19.34 5.11
N LEU A 627 21.30 -18.68 4.35
CA LEU A 627 20.22 -19.33 3.59
C LEU A 627 20.73 -20.34 2.56
N SER A 628 21.96 -20.17 2.05
CA SER A 628 22.58 -21.11 1.12
C SER A 628 23.09 -22.39 1.78
N ARG A 629 22.92 -22.57 3.10
CA ARG A 629 23.18 -23.85 3.79
C ARG A 629 21.96 -24.78 3.80
N LEU A 630 20.79 -24.26 3.44
CA LEU A 630 19.57 -25.05 3.32
C LEU A 630 19.73 -26.09 2.20
N ALA A 631 18.97 -27.19 2.30
CA ALA A 631 18.97 -28.24 1.30
C ALA A 631 18.68 -27.65 -0.10
N GLN A 632 19.56 -27.86 -1.06
CA GLN A 632 19.47 -27.27 -2.40
C GLN A 632 20.21 -28.15 -3.42
N ASP A 633 20.17 -27.75 -4.69
CA ASP A 633 21.03 -28.31 -5.73
C ASP A 633 22.47 -27.80 -5.57
N LYS A 634 23.39 -28.69 -5.20
CA LYS A 634 24.81 -28.35 -5.03
C LYS A 634 25.52 -28.05 -6.35
N LEU A 635 24.97 -28.50 -7.48
CA LEU A 635 25.54 -28.21 -8.80
C LEU A 635 25.24 -26.79 -9.26
N ASN A 636 24.15 -26.20 -8.74
CA ASN A 636 23.74 -24.84 -9.10
C ASN A 636 23.21 -24.07 -7.89
N PRO A 637 24.06 -23.74 -6.90
CA PRO A 637 23.64 -23.05 -5.69
C PRO A 637 23.13 -21.63 -5.96
N ALA A 638 23.54 -21.00 -7.07
CA ALA A 638 23.03 -19.69 -7.47
C ALA A 638 21.52 -19.73 -7.76
N SER A 639 21.03 -20.83 -8.34
CA SER A 639 19.61 -21.01 -8.68
C SER A 639 18.69 -21.06 -7.45
N PHE A 640 19.24 -21.30 -6.26
CA PHE A 640 18.49 -21.22 -5.01
C PHE A 640 17.86 -19.84 -4.82
N PHE A 641 18.50 -18.75 -5.26
CA PHE A 641 17.95 -17.40 -5.19
C PHE A 641 17.07 -17.10 -6.42
N ALA A 642 15.97 -17.84 -6.56
CA ALA A 642 15.08 -17.78 -7.71
C ALA A 642 14.43 -16.40 -7.89
N ILE A 643 14.66 -15.77 -9.05
CA ILE A 643 14.04 -14.49 -9.38
C ILE A 643 12.53 -14.65 -9.50
N ASP A 644 11.76 -13.80 -8.83
CA ASP A 644 10.33 -13.69 -9.12
C ASP A 644 10.14 -12.95 -10.45
N THR A 645 9.80 -13.71 -11.50
CA THR A 645 9.63 -13.20 -12.86
C THR A 645 8.57 -12.11 -12.93
N PHE A 646 7.48 -12.19 -12.17
CA PHE A 646 6.47 -11.12 -12.15
C PHE A 646 7.02 -9.82 -11.56
N HIS A 647 7.91 -9.92 -10.58
CA HIS A 647 8.58 -8.74 -10.02
C HIS A 647 9.70 -8.18 -10.91
N VAL A 648 10.23 -8.96 -11.85
CA VAL A 648 11.25 -8.46 -12.78
C VAL A 648 10.63 -7.95 -14.08
N CYS A 649 9.60 -8.61 -14.58
CA CYS A 649 8.93 -8.26 -15.83
C CYS A 649 8.11 -6.95 -15.76
N HIS A 650 7.71 -6.48 -14.57
CA HIS A 650 7.00 -5.19 -14.47
C HIS A 650 7.91 -3.97 -14.64
N LYS A 651 9.21 -4.15 -14.89
CA LYS A 651 10.17 -3.08 -15.18
C LYS A 651 10.96 -3.38 -16.45
N GLY A 652 11.41 -2.33 -17.15
CA GLY A 652 12.25 -2.43 -18.34
C GLY A 652 11.50 -2.97 -19.56
N VAL A 653 12.22 -3.71 -20.42
CA VAL A 653 11.75 -4.13 -21.75
C VAL A 653 10.39 -4.82 -21.74
N VAL A 654 10.07 -5.63 -20.72
CA VAL A 654 8.76 -6.30 -20.67
C VAL A 654 7.64 -5.34 -20.29
N ALA A 655 7.93 -4.33 -19.46
CA ALA A 655 6.98 -3.26 -19.16
C ALA A 655 6.77 -2.37 -20.39
N ASP A 656 7.84 -2.03 -21.10
CA ASP A 656 7.79 -1.24 -22.33
C ASP A 656 7.05 -2.02 -23.43
N TYR A 657 7.36 -3.30 -23.62
CA TYR A 657 6.66 -4.18 -24.55
C TYR A 657 5.19 -4.37 -24.17
N ALA A 658 4.87 -4.55 -22.89
CA ALA A 658 3.48 -4.64 -22.44
C ALA A 658 2.73 -3.31 -22.59
N ALA A 659 3.40 -2.16 -22.46
CA ALA A 659 2.83 -0.85 -22.75
C ALA A 659 2.56 -0.70 -24.26
N SER A 660 3.53 -1.06 -25.11
CA SER A 660 3.37 -1.03 -26.57
C SER A 660 2.34 -2.03 -27.09
N ALA A 661 2.19 -3.20 -26.46
CA ALA A 661 1.19 -4.19 -26.82
C ALA A 661 -0.22 -3.89 -26.31
N ALA A 662 -0.36 -2.90 -25.41
CA ALA A 662 -1.63 -2.45 -24.85
C ALA A 662 -2.21 -1.22 -25.58
N GLU A 663 -1.52 -0.69 -26.58
CA GLU A 663 -2.05 0.27 -27.55
C GLU A 663 -2.62 -0.51 -28.76
N PRO A 664 -3.95 -0.69 -28.87
CA PRO A 664 -4.59 -1.13 -30.10
C PRO A 664 -4.59 -0.06 -31.18
#